data_AF-A0A9I9CF36-F1
#
_entry.id   AF-A0A9I9CF36-F1
#
_cell.length_a   1.000
_cell.length_b   1.000
_cell.length_c   1.000
_cell.angle_alpha   90.00
_cell.angle_beta   90.00
_cell.angle_gamma   90.00
#
_symmetry.space_group_name_H-M   'P 1'
#
loop_
_entity.id
_entity.type
_entity.pdbx_description
1 polymer ?
#
loop_
_entity_poly.entity_id
_entity_poly.type
_entity_poly.pdbx_seq_one_letter_code
_entity_poly.pdbx_strand_id
1 'polypeptide(L)'
;MSALSSLPFLKVPVRSRLSFSSRTIFIPPFSVRAKNLSSRFVFRQASNGTNPTSETVFAVPTISVDNSEEDESTAFVIRARNRIGLLQVITRVFKVLGLRIDKATVEFEGEYFTKKFFVSDSHGNKIENLESIDRIKKALMEAIDGDDLTISARPATRGIVVRKPGLLSTSGERTAKAERMFELMDGFLKNDPLSLQKDILNHVEYTVARSRFSFDDFEAYQVEDIAIFWDRSRKHFMMERLDSRCLETRRALSHCIRDRLIERWHDTQLHFKRKDPKRVYFLSLEYLMETMFFIDEMKETNIDALSISIKTFYILSVVHLFSSLLLAIDANMKLSLKTGRSLSNSIINLGIRDQCADALSQLGFEFEVVAEQEGDAALGNGGLARLSACQMDSLATMDFPAWGYGLRYQYGLFRQVILDGFQHEQPDYWLNFGNPWEIERVHVTYPVKFYGTVEEEILNEEKYQVWIPGEMIEAVAYDNPIPGYGTRNTITLRLWAAKPSNQHDMEAYNTGDYIDAVVNRQRAETISSILYPDDRSHQGKELRLKQQYFFVSASLQDIIRRFKDVHKDLSQFPDKLAQHRDYDRGVLLFAILGGVALQLNDTHPALAIPEVMRVLVDEEHLGWNKAFDITCKIFSFTTHTVQAEALEKIPVDLLGSLLPRHLQVNGENCFRVNKASRSCCVPSIIYDINSYFMEELKKRIGLDYNRLSRMSIVEEGAVKSIRVANLSLFCSHTVNGVSKLHSELLQTRDFYELWPEKFQYKTNGVTQRRWIVVSNPNLCALISKWLGTESWIRDIDLLMGLREYATDISLHQEWQMVRRVNKMRLAEYIEATSGLKCCCIIVVNLDSQPMQVSLDAMFDVQIKRIHEYKRQLLNILGIIHRYDCIKNMAKDDRRKVVPRVCIIGGKAAPGYEMAKKIIKLCHAVAEKINNDSDVGDLLKLVFIPDYNVSVAELVIPGADLSQHISTAGHEASGTGSMKFLMNGCLLLATADGSTVEIIEEIGEDNMFLFGAKVHEVPTLREKGSTIKVPLQFARVVRMVRDGYFGFQDYFKSLCDRVEGNNDYYLLGSDFESYLGAQAAADKAFIDKEKWTRMSILSTAGSGRFSSDRTIQDYAEKTWGIEPC
;
A
#
# COMPACT_ATOMS: atom_id res chain seq x y z
N MET A 1 54.90 16.88 -19.56
CA MET A 1 56.32 16.71 -19.17
C MET A 1 56.35 15.61 -18.11
N SER A 2 56.67 14.35 -18.44
CA SER A 2 58.03 13.78 -18.66
C SER A 2 58.87 13.74 -17.37
N ALA A 3 59.45 12.62 -16.93
CA ALA A 3 59.42 11.23 -17.44
C ALA A 3 60.10 10.25 -16.44
N LEU A 4 59.84 8.93 -16.57
CA LEU A 4 60.77 7.77 -16.31
C LEU A 4 61.37 7.59 -14.88
N SER A 5 61.92 6.45 -14.43
CA SER A 5 61.65 5.01 -14.65
C SER A 5 62.63 4.15 -13.80
N SER A 6 62.18 3.15 -13.03
CA SER A 6 63.01 1.98 -12.65
C SER A 6 62.24 0.86 -11.91
N LEU A 7 62.49 -0.39 -12.35
CA LEU A 7 62.14 -1.69 -11.75
C LEU A 7 63.36 -2.22 -10.92
N PRO A 8 63.42 -3.46 -10.36
CA PRO A 8 62.41 -4.51 -10.07
C PRO A 8 62.48 -5.17 -8.65
N PHE A 9 61.48 -6.03 -8.35
CA PHE A 9 61.47 -7.25 -7.50
C PHE A 9 62.59 -7.57 -6.46
N LEU A 10 62.17 -7.95 -5.23
CA LEU A 10 62.89 -8.97 -4.43
C LEU A 10 62.04 -9.74 -3.38
N LYS A 11 61.85 -11.04 -3.66
CA LYS A 11 61.69 -12.24 -2.81
C LYS A 11 60.98 -12.17 -1.43
N VAL A 12 59.91 -12.97 -1.31
CA VAL A 12 59.37 -13.54 -0.06
C VAL A 12 60.23 -14.74 0.42
N PRO A 13 60.51 -14.89 1.72
CA PRO A 13 60.94 -16.15 2.34
C PRO A 13 59.82 -16.81 3.16
N VAL A 14 59.76 -18.14 3.12
CA VAL A 14 58.77 -18.98 3.82
C VAL A 14 59.43 -19.81 4.92
N ARG A 15 58.84 -19.82 6.13
CA ARG A 15 58.68 -20.92 7.12
C ARG A 15 58.71 -20.37 8.56
N SER A 16 57.72 -20.69 9.39
CA SER A 16 57.71 -21.92 10.17
C SER A 16 56.30 -22.31 10.67
N ARG A 17 56.13 -23.59 11.03
CA ARG A 17 54.87 -24.18 11.54
C ARG A 17 54.86 -24.20 13.07
N LEU A 18 53.67 -24.23 13.68
CA LEU A 18 53.34 -25.25 14.70
C LEU A 18 51.80 -25.37 14.88
N SER A 19 51.38 -26.43 15.55
CA SER A 19 50.05 -27.07 15.46
C SER A 19 49.09 -26.76 16.61
N PHE A 20 47.79 -26.92 16.38
CA PHE A 20 46.80 -27.22 17.43
C PHE A 20 46.06 -28.54 17.17
N SER A 21 45.61 -29.17 18.25
CA SER A 21 45.23 -30.60 18.29
C SER A 21 43.72 -30.83 18.38
N SER A 22 43.29 -31.97 17.83
CA SER A 22 41.94 -32.50 17.91
C SER A 22 41.62 -33.12 19.28
N ARG A 23 40.38 -32.94 19.76
CA ARG A 23 39.77 -33.82 20.77
C ARG A 23 38.39 -34.27 20.32
N THR A 24 38.22 -35.59 20.25
CA THR A 24 36.98 -36.29 19.93
C THR A 24 36.37 -36.86 21.21
N ILE A 25 35.05 -36.76 21.40
CA ILE A 25 34.29 -37.57 22.36
C ILE A 25 33.06 -38.15 21.63
N PHE A 26 32.65 -39.37 22.02
CA PHE A 26 31.96 -40.35 21.19
C PHE A 26 30.88 -41.06 22.03
N ILE A 27 29.60 -41.04 21.63
CA ILE A 27 28.54 -41.96 22.12
C ILE A 27 27.47 -42.16 21.00
N PRO A 28 26.56 -43.17 21.02
CA PRO A 28 26.66 -44.30 20.09
C PRO A 28 25.40 -44.56 19.23
N PRO A 29 25.46 -45.49 18.24
CA PRO A 29 24.30 -45.88 17.44
C PRO A 29 23.53 -47.08 18.04
N PHE A 30 22.21 -47.15 17.81
CA PHE A 30 21.44 -48.39 17.92
C PHE A 30 20.46 -48.57 16.75
N SER A 31 20.09 -49.82 16.47
CA SER A 31 19.61 -50.32 15.17
C SER A 31 18.27 -51.03 15.26
N VAL A 32 17.43 -50.91 14.23
CA VAL A 32 16.40 -51.92 13.89
C VAL A 32 16.34 -52.19 12.38
N ARG A 33 16.88 -53.35 11.99
CA ARG A 33 16.49 -54.28 10.90
C ARG A 33 15.72 -53.74 9.66
N ALA A 34 16.38 -53.87 8.51
CA ALA A 34 15.75 -54.33 7.28
C ALA A 34 15.93 -55.86 7.10
N LYS A 35 15.03 -56.54 6.39
CA LYS A 35 15.20 -57.93 5.93
C LYS A 35 14.75 -58.09 4.47
N ASN A 36 15.74 -58.34 3.62
CA ASN A 36 15.74 -58.93 2.29
C ASN A 36 14.41 -59.30 1.61
N LEU A 37 14.32 -59.00 0.31
CA LEU A 37 14.32 -60.06 -0.70
C LEU A 37 14.92 -59.60 -2.03
N SER A 38 15.64 -60.51 -2.68
CA SER A 38 16.41 -60.30 -3.92
C SER A 38 15.70 -60.92 -5.12
N SER A 39 15.88 -60.36 -6.33
CA SER A 39 16.80 -60.94 -7.33
C SER A 39 16.57 -60.45 -8.78
N ARG A 40 17.69 -60.29 -9.51
CA ARG A 40 17.92 -60.51 -10.96
C ARG A 40 16.92 -59.95 -11.99
N PHE A 41 17.41 -59.19 -12.98
CA PHE A 41 17.73 -59.73 -14.32
C PHE A 41 18.55 -58.74 -15.19
N VAL A 42 19.80 -59.14 -15.47
CA VAL A 42 20.54 -59.17 -16.76
C VAL A 42 20.25 -58.13 -17.87
N PHE A 43 21.33 -57.46 -18.31
CA PHE A 43 21.47 -56.72 -19.58
C PHE A 43 21.93 -57.62 -20.74
N ARG A 44 21.41 -57.45 -21.98
CA ARG A 44 22.21 -57.54 -23.23
C ARG A 44 21.52 -57.06 -24.53
N GLN A 45 22.19 -56.11 -25.20
CA GLN A 45 22.40 -55.90 -26.65
C GLN A 45 21.28 -56.15 -27.70
N ALA A 46 20.77 -55.03 -28.23
CA ALA A 46 20.66 -54.60 -29.64
C ALA A 46 20.64 -55.62 -30.82
N SER A 47 19.68 -55.41 -31.74
CA SER A 47 19.87 -55.58 -33.20
C SER A 47 18.87 -54.71 -34.01
N ASN A 48 19.23 -54.40 -35.27
CA ASN A 48 18.46 -53.52 -36.18
C ASN A 48 17.23 -54.21 -36.80
N GLY A 49 16.21 -53.43 -37.20
CA GLY A 49 15.18 -53.94 -38.11
C GLY A 49 13.95 -53.04 -38.37
N THR A 50 14.05 -52.19 -39.40
CA THR A 50 12.96 -51.76 -40.32
C THR A 50 11.55 -51.43 -39.79
N ASN A 51 11.10 -50.19 -40.00
CA ASN A 51 9.68 -49.83 -40.03
C ASN A 51 8.92 -50.64 -41.09
N PRO A 52 7.68 -51.06 -40.78
CA PRO A 52 6.57 -51.04 -41.71
C PRO A 52 5.58 -49.93 -41.34
N THR A 53 5.11 -49.21 -42.35
CA THR A 53 3.93 -48.33 -42.25
C THR A 53 2.70 -49.15 -41.85
N SER A 54 2.07 -48.83 -40.73
CA SER A 54 0.72 -49.31 -40.39
C SER A 54 -0.25 -48.13 -40.33
N GLU A 55 -1.32 -48.22 -41.10
CA GLU A 55 -2.44 -47.29 -41.07
C GLU A 55 -3.01 -47.18 -39.65
N THR A 56 -3.22 -45.95 -39.16
CA THR A 56 -3.83 -45.71 -37.86
C THR A 56 -5.33 -46.01 -37.92
N VAL A 57 -5.68 -47.28 -37.71
CA VAL A 57 -7.04 -47.69 -37.40
C VAL A 57 -7.47 -46.97 -36.12
N PHE A 58 -8.44 -46.06 -36.23
CA PHE A 58 -9.04 -45.40 -35.07
C PHE A 58 -9.76 -46.44 -34.21
N ALA A 59 -9.18 -46.77 -33.05
CA ALA A 59 -9.78 -47.70 -32.10
C ALA A 59 -10.97 -47.03 -31.41
N VAL A 60 -12.19 -47.39 -31.84
CA VAL A 60 -13.46 -46.97 -31.23
C VAL A 60 -13.46 -47.36 -29.74
N PRO A 61 -13.92 -46.49 -28.81
CA PRO A 61 -14.00 -46.85 -27.40
C PRO A 61 -14.93 -48.04 -27.19
N THR A 62 -14.51 -48.99 -26.35
CA THR A 62 -15.25 -50.23 -26.09
C THR A 62 -15.58 -50.39 -24.61
N ILE A 63 -16.80 -50.85 -24.33
CA ILE A 63 -17.23 -51.22 -22.97
C ILE A 63 -17.68 -52.68 -22.97
N SER A 64 -16.97 -53.51 -22.21
CA SER A 64 -17.36 -54.89 -21.92
C SER A 64 -17.69 -55.05 -20.43
N VAL A 65 -18.36 -56.15 -20.10
CA VAL A 65 -18.60 -56.58 -18.72
C VAL A 65 -17.93 -57.93 -18.53
N ASP A 66 -17.13 -58.04 -17.47
CA ASP A 66 -16.29 -59.19 -17.17
C ASP A 66 -16.52 -59.63 -15.72
N ASN A 67 -17.53 -60.46 -15.53
CA ASN A 67 -17.93 -60.97 -14.21
C ASN A 67 -17.14 -62.23 -13.79
N SER A 68 -15.96 -62.50 -14.39
CA SER A 68 -15.20 -63.74 -14.16
C SER A 68 -14.30 -63.74 -12.93
N GLU A 69 -14.03 -62.58 -12.31
CA GLU A 69 -13.00 -62.44 -11.26
C GLU A 69 -13.53 -62.20 -9.84
N GLU A 70 -14.78 -61.75 -9.65
CA GLU A 70 -15.36 -61.50 -8.31
C GLU A 70 -16.87 -61.85 -8.27
N ASP A 71 -17.32 -62.58 -7.24
CA ASP A 71 -18.70 -63.05 -7.12
C ASP A 71 -19.70 -61.98 -6.65
N GLU A 72 -19.25 -60.94 -5.94
CA GLU A 72 -20.15 -59.96 -5.28
C GLU A 72 -20.41 -58.68 -6.09
N SER A 73 -19.62 -58.39 -7.12
CA SER A 73 -19.68 -57.13 -7.90
C SER A 73 -19.77 -57.37 -9.42
N THR A 74 -20.22 -56.36 -10.18
CA THR A 74 -20.25 -56.38 -11.66
C THR A 74 -19.12 -55.54 -12.21
N ALA A 75 -18.21 -56.14 -12.98
CA ALA A 75 -17.02 -55.42 -13.45
C ALA A 75 -17.21 -54.88 -14.88
N PHE A 76 -17.26 -53.55 -15.02
CA PHE A 76 -17.29 -52.85 -16.30
C PHE A 76 -15.86 -52.52 -16.74
N VAL A 77 -15.42 -53.07 -17.87
CA VAL A 77 -14.11 -52.79 -18.48
C VAL A 77 -14.31 -51.76 -19.58
N ILE A 78 -13.71 -50.58 -19.41
CA ILE A 78 -13.82 -49.44 -20.32
C ILE A 78 -12.45 -49.17 -20.94
N ARG A 79 -12.34 -49.26 -22.27
CA ARG A 79 -11.13 -48.89 -23.02
C ARG A 79 -11.42 -47.62 -23.85
N ALA A 80 -10.67 -46.55 -23.57
CA ALA A 80 -10.83 -45.25 -24.24
C ALA A 80 -9.51 -44.48 -24.29
N ARG A 81 -9.42 -43.47 -25.17
CA ARG A 81 -8.28 -42.56 -25.24
C ARG A 81 -8.26 -41.66 -24.00
N ASN A 82 -7.09 -41.43 -23.41
CA ASN A 82 -6.98 -40.65 -22.18
C ASN A 82 -7.26 -39.15 -22.45
N ARG A 83 -8.29 -38.58 -21.80
CA ARG A 83 -8.58 -37.13 -21.81
C ARG A 83 -8.88 -36.62 -20.41
N ILE A 84 -8.44 -35.39 -20.11
CA ILE A 84 -8.67 -34.71 -18.83
C ILE A 84 -10.18 -34.68 -18.54
N GLY A 85 -10.58 -35.00 -17.31
CA GLY A 85 -11.98 -35.00 -16.87
C GLY A 85 -12.76 -36.29 -17.15
N LEU A 86 -12.34 -37.16 -18.08
CA LEU A 86 -13.12 -38.36 -18.47
C LEU A 86 -13.43 -39.31 -17.30
N LEU A 87 -12.52 -39.43 -16.32
CA LEU A 87 -12.76 -40.23 -15.12
C LEU A 87 -13.88 -39.63 -14.23
N GLN A 88 -14.00 -38.30 -14.17
CA GLN A 88 -15.08 -37.63 -13.45
C GLN A 88 -16.42 -37.82 -14.17
N VAL A 89 -16.41 -37.82 -15.51
CA VAL A 89 -17.60 -38.13 -16.33
C VAL A 89 -18.09 -39.57 -16.07
N ILE A 90 -17.21 -40.57 -16.18
CA ILE A 90 -17.56 -41.98 -15.96
C ILE A 90 -18.07 -42.22 -14.52
N THR A 91 -17.39 -41.70 -13.51
CA THR A 91 -17.82 -41.85 -12.11
C THR A 91 -19.14 -41.12 -11.82
N ARG A 92 -19.40 -39.99 -12.51
CA ARG A 92 -20.69 -39.29 -12.44
C ARG A 92 -21.82 -40.10 -13.09
N VAL A 93 -21.59 -40.79 -14.20
CA VAL A 93 -22.60 -41.67 -14.82
C VAL A 93 -23.05 -42.76 -13.86
N PHE A 94 -22.11 -43.51 -13.25
CA PHE A 94 -22.44 -44.52 -12.24
C PHE A 94 -23.25 -43.93 -11.07
N LYS A 95 -22.83 -42.77 -10.53
CA LYS A 95 -23.53 -42.08 -9.44
C LYS A 95 -24.94 -41.62 -9.82
N VAL A 96 -25.15 -41.12 -11.04
CA VAL A 96 -26.47 -40.68 -11.56
C VAL A 96 -27.41 -41.88 -11.77
N LEU A 97 -26.86 -43.04 -12.15
CA LEU A 97 -27.61 -44.29 -12.27
C LEU A 97 -27.89 -44.99 -10.92
N GLY A 98 -27.49 -44.38 -9.80
CA GLY A 98 -27.72 -44.92 -8.45
C GLY A 98 -26.80 -46.07 -8.06
N LEU A 99 -25.67 -46.23 -8.77
CA LEU A 99 -24.75 -47.35 -8.60
C LEU A 99 -23.55 -46.96 -7.72
N ARG A 100 -23.04 -47.94 -6.97
CA ARG A 100 -21.87 -47.78 -6.11
C ARG A 100 -20.63 -48.35 -6.80
N ILE A 101 -19.52 -47.62 -6.75
CA ILE A 101 -18.22 -48.10 -7.23
C ILE A 101 -17.46 -48.63 -6.01
N ASP A 102 -17.22 -49.92 -5.97
CA ASP A 102 -16.58 -50.58 -4.84
C ASP A 102 -15.05 -50.61 -5.00
N LYS A 103 -14.57 -50.73 -6.25
CA LYS A 103 -13.13 -50.78 -6.59
C LYS A 103 -12.93 -50.37 -8.06
N ALA A 104 -11.75 -49.84 -8.40
CA ALA A 104 -11.37 -49.62 -9.79
C ALA A 104 -9.86 -49.82 -10.01
N THR A 105 -9.48 -50.48 -11.10
CA THR A 105 -8.09 -50.69 -11.52
C THR A 105 -7.85 -50.02 -12.88
N VAL A 106 -6.62 -49.56 -13.13
CA VAL A 106 -6.24 -48.85 -14.37
C VAL A 106 -4.98 -49.46 -14.95
N GLU A 107 -5.03 -49.78 -16.24
CA GLU A 107 -3.90 -50.19 -17.05
C GLU A 107 -3.75 -49.22 -18.24
N PHE A 108 -2.52 -48.96 -18.66
CA PHE A 108 -2.19 -47.99 -19.71
C PHE A 108 -1.50 -48.69 -20.89
N GLU A 109 -2.03 -48.49 -22.09
CA GLU A 109 -1.47 -48.99 -23.35
C GLU A 109 -1.31 -47.81 -24.32
N GLY A 110 -0.15 -47.14 -24.26
CA GLY A 110 0.12 -45.96 -25.08
C GLY A 110 -0.81 -44.80 -24.73
N GLU A 111 -1.54 -44.26 -25.72
CA GLU A 111 -2.51 -43.17 -25.52
C GLU A 111 -3.88 -43.64 -24.97
N TYR A 112 -4.10 -44.94 -24.87
CA TYR A 112 -5.35 -45.52 -24.37
C TYR A 112 -5.17 -46.02 -22.95
N PHE A 113 -6.23 -45.90 -22.15
CA PHE A 113 -6.33 -46.56 -20.87
C PHE A 113 -7.43 -47.63 -20.92
N THR A 114 -7.19 -48.73 -20.24
CA THR A 114 -8.20 -49.74 -19.92
C THR A 114 -8.48 -49.64 -18.43
N LYS A 115 -9.73 -49.30 -18.06
CA LYS A 115 -10.15 -49.14 -16.67
C LYS A 115 -11.27 -50.11 -16.34
N LYS A 116 -11.04 -51.00 -15.38
CA LYS A 116 -12.03 -51.93 -14.85
C LYS A 116 -12.64 -51.33 -13.58
N PHE A 117 -13.96 -51.12 -13.58
CA PHE A 117 -14.73 -50.64 -12.45
C PHE A 117 -15.59 -51.79 -11.91
N PHE A 118 -15.44 -52.10 -10.63
CA PHE A 118 -16.29 -53.05 -9.92
C PHE A 118 -17.44 -52.27 -9.28
N VAL A 119 -18.67 -52.62 -9.67
CA VAL A 119 -19.87 -51.81 -9.43
C VAL A 119 -21.00 -52.68 -8.88
N SER A 120 -21.68 -52.17 -7.87
CA SER A 120 -22.86 -52.77 -7.24
C SER A 120 -24.08 -51.81 -7.29
N ASP A 121 -25.27 -52.36 -7.01
CA ASP A 121 -26.49 -51.57 -6.89
C ASP A 121 -26.52 -50.72 -5.59
N SER A 122 -27.59 -49.95 -5.38
CA SER A 122 -27.76 -49.11 -4.18
C SER A 122 -27.84 -49.89 -2.86
N HIS A 123 -27.97 -51.22 -2.90
CA HIS A 123 -28.04 -52.12 -1.76
C HIS A 123 -26.76 -52.98 -1.61
N GLY A 124 -25.77 -52.81 -2.49
CA GLY A 124 -24.51 -53.56 -2.48
C GLY A 124 -24.55 -54.90 -3.22
N ASN A 125 -25.57 -55.17 -4.04
CA ASN A 125 -25.70 -56.42 -4.79
C ASN A 125 -25.10 -56.34 -6.19
N LYS A 126 -24.73 -57.50 -6.74
CA LYS A 126 -24.30 -57.68 -8.13
C LYS A 126 -25.44 -57.38 -9.12
N ILE A 127 -25.12 -56.71 -10.22
CA ILE A 127 -26.07 -56.30 -11.26
C ILE A 127 -26.21 -57.44 -12.28
N GLU A 128 -27.12 -58.39 -12.01
CA GLU A 128 -27.31 -59.56 -12.89
C GLU A 128 -28.27 -59.32 -14.06
N ASN A 129 -29.11 -58.28 -13.99
CA ASN A 129 -30.10 -58.00 -15.03
C ASN A 129 -29.43 -57.44 -16.31
N LEU A 130 -29.48 -58.23 -17.39
CA LEU A 130 -28.95 -57.88 -18.72
C LEU A 130 -29.50 -56.54 -19.27
N GLU A 131 -30.78 -56.24 -19.05
CA GLU A 131 -31.38 -54.98 -19.50
C GLU A 131 -30.81 -53.77 -18.74
N SER A 132 -30.52 -53.94 -17.44
CA SER A 132 -29.82 -52.93 -16.64
C SER A 132 -28.37 -52.75 -17.10
N ILE A 133 -27.66 -53.85 -17.36
CA ILE A 133 -26.27 -53.83 -17.86
C ILE A 133 -26.20 -53.06 -19.18
N ASP A 134 -27.07 -53.35 -20.15
CA ASP A 134 -27.02 -52.69 -21.46
C ASP A 134 -27.44 -51.21 -21.40
N ARG A 135 -28.37 -50.84 -20.51
CA ARG A 135 -28.67 -49.42 -20.20
C ARG A 135 -27.43 -48.70 -19.64
N ILE A 136 -26.67 -49.34 -18.74
CA ILE A 136 -25.44 -48.77 -18.16
C ILE A 136 -24.35 -48.63 -19.23
N LYS A 137 -24.10 -49.67 -20.05
CA LYS A 137 -23.15 -49.61 -21.17
C LYS A 137 -23.48 -48.47 -22.13
N LYS A 138 -24.75 -48.32 -22.51
CA LYS A 138 -25.19 -47.26 -23.42
C LYS A 138 -24.95 -45.87 -22.84
N ALA A 139 -25.33 -45.63 -21.58
CA ALA A 139 -25.10 -44.35 -20.91
C ALA A 139 -23.61 -44.01 -20.76
N LEU A 140 -22.76 -45.01 -20.54
CA LEU A 140 -21.31 -44.83 -20.50
C LEU A 140 -20.72 -44.55 -21.89
N MET A 141 -21.16 -45.24 -22.95
CA MET A 141 -20.72 -44.96 -24.32
C MET A 141 -21.09 -43.53 -24.74
N GLU A 142 -22.35 -43.12 -24.53
CA GLU A 142 -22.82 -41.75 -24.82
C GLU A 142 -22.00 -40.68 -24.06
N ALA A 143 -21.56 -40.96 -22.84
CA ALA A 143 -20.74 -40.06 -22.03
C ALA A 143 -19.23 -40.08 -22.40
N ILE A 144 -18.74 -41.14 -23.05
CA ILE A 144 -17.35 -41.23 -23.53
C ILE A 144 -17.22 -40.58 -24.90
N ASP A 145 -18.19 -40.77 -25.80
CA ASP A 145 -18.22 -40.21 -27.15
C ASP A 145 -18.67 -38.73 -27.19
N GLY A 146 -19.39 -38.26 -26.17
CA GLY A 146 -19.80 -36.86 -26.08
C GLY A 146 -18.65 -35.91 -25.76
N ASP A 147 -18.50 -34.84 -26.54
CA ASP A 147 -17.86 -33.61 -26.06
C ASP A 147 -18.81 -32.87 -25.10
N ASP A 148 -18.23 -32.24 -24.07
CA ASP A 148 -18.91 -31.72 -22.88
C ASP A 148 -20.20 -30.92 -23.16
N LEU A 149 -21.38 -31.55 -23.06
CA LEU A 149 -22.68 -30.90 -22.92
C LEU A 149 -23.82 -31.88 -22.51
N THR A 150 -24.42 -31.63 -21.34
CA THR A 150 -25.76 -32.08 -20.91
C THR A 150 -26.14 -33.59 -20.95
N ILE A 151 -25.90 -34.31 -19.84
CA ILE A 151 -26.70 -35.51 -19.51
C ILE A 151 -27.92 -35.09 -18.69
N SER A 152 -29.11 -35.17 -19.30
CA SER A 152 -30.41 -34.89 -18.66
C SER A 152 -31.16 -36.18 -18.35
N ALA A 153 -31.15 -36.61 -17.08
CA ALA A 153 -32.06 -37.63 -16.58
C ALA A 153 -33.13 -36.99 -15.68
N ARG A 154 -34.40 -37.05 -16.08
CA ARG A 154 -35.56 -36.63 -15.26
C ARG A 154 -36.32 -37.87 -14.76
N PRO A 155 -36.59 -37.99 -13.44
CA PRO A 155 -37.80 -38.64 -12.95
C PRO A 155 -38.99 -37.71 -13.22
N ALA A 156 -40.13 -38.29 -13.61
CA ALA A 156 -41.30 -37.51 -13.99
C ALA A 156 -42.15 -37.08 -12.78
N THR A 157 -42.66 -35.83 -12.79
CA THR A 157 -44.06 -35.56 -12.42
C THR A 157 -44.54 -34.17 -12.86
N ARG A 158 -45.75 -34.15 -13.44
CA ARG A 158 -46.71 -33.03 -13.61
C ARG A 158 -46.33 -31.81 -14.47
N GLY A 159 -47.15 -31.56 -15.50
CA GLY A 159 -47.46 -30.20 -15.98
C GLY A 159 -47.12 -29.92 -17.45
N ILE A 160 -48.01 -30.27 -18.38
CA ILE A 160 -47.96 -29.79 -19.77
C ILE A 160 -48.68 -28.43 -19.85
N VAL A 161 -47.99 -27.38 -20.33
CA VAL A 161 -48.63 -26.23 -20.99
C VAL A 161 -47.79 -25.83 -22.21
N VAL A 162 -48.46 -25.61 -23.33
CA VAL A 162 -47.87 -25.35 -24.65
C VAL A 162 -47.28 -23.93 -24.73
N ARG A 163 -46.05 -23.79 -25.27
CA ARG A 163 -45.49 -22.48 -25.66
C ARG A 163 -46.03 -22.04 -27.03
N LYS A 164 -46.52 -20.81 -27.11
CA LYS A 164 -46.69 -20.06 -28.37
C LYS A 164 -45.41 -19.24 -28.61
N PRO A 165 -44.85 -19.19 -29.83
CA PRO A 165 -43.64 -18.41 -30.10
C PRO A 165 -43.97 -16.95 -30.46
N GLY A 166 -43.14 -16.02 -30.00
CA GLY A 166 -43.08 -14.64 -30.49
C GLY A 166 -43.75 -13.58 -29.60
N LEU A 167 -42.94 -12.85 -28.84
CA LEU A 167 -42.96 -11.38 -28.77
C LEU A 167 -41.62 -10.88 -28.21
N LEU A 168 -41.22 -9.66 -28.57
CA LEU A 168 -39.95 -9.07 -28.11
C LEU A 168 -40.06 -8.65 -26.63
N SER A 169 -39.17 -9.17 -25.77
CA SER A 169 -39.07 -8.74 -24.37
C SER A 169 -38.41 -7.35 -24.29
N THR A 170 -39.18 -6.34 -23.87
CA THR A 170 -38.70 -4.99 -23.58
C THR A 170 -37.68 -4.95 -22.44
N SER A 171 -36.84 -3.92 -22.40
CA SER A 171 -35.72 -3.78 -21.46
C SER A 171 -36.06 -4.04 -19.98
N GLY A 172 -37.25 -3.63 -19.51
CA GLY A 172 -37.69 -3.80 -18.12
C GLY A 172 -37.75 -5.25 -17.60
N GLU A 173 -38.01 -6.25 -18.46
CA GLU A 173 -38.00 -7.65 -18.01
C GLU A 173 -36.59 -8.16 -17.69
N ARG A 174 -35.54 -7.57 -18.29
CA ARG A 174 -34.15 -7.89 -17.93
C ARG A 174 -33.78 -7.28 -16.57
N THR A 175 -34.26 -6.07 -16.27
CA THR A 175 -34.05 -5.41 -14.98
C THR A 175 -34.70 -6.21 -13.85
N ALA A 176 -36.00 -6.51 -13.95
CA ALA A 176 -36.72 -7.29 -12.93
C ALA A 176 -36.16 -8.71 -12.72
N LYS A 177 -35.54 -9.29 -13.76
CA LYS A 177 -34.88 -10.60 -13.68
C LYS A 177 -33.45 -10.53 -13.13
N ALA A 178 -32.78 -9.39 -13.25
CA ALA A 178 -31.52 -9.10 -12.58
C ALA A 178 -31.77 -8.78 -11.10
N GLU A 179 -32.75 -7.94 -10.76
CA GLU A 179 -33.18 -7.64 -9.39
C GLU A 179 -33.51 -8.92 -8.62
N ARG A 180 -34.33 -9.82 -9.17
CA ARG A 180 -34.58 -11.15 -8.58
C ARG A 180 -33.34 -12.03 -8.47
N MET A 181 -32.34 -11.84 -9.33
CA MET A 181 -31.07 -12.58 -9.24
C MET A 181 -30.19 -12.02 -8.12
N PHE A 182 -30.20 -10.69 -7.93
CA PHE A 182 -29.54 -10.02 -6.82
C PHE A 182 -30.21 -10.32 -5.47
N GLU A 183 -31.55 -10.34 -5.38
CA GLU A 183 -32.29 -10.81 -4.19
C GLU A 183 -31.95 -12.28 -3.84
N LEU A 184 -31.72 -13.12 -4.85
CA LEU A 184 -31.30 -14.52 -4.65
C LEU A 184 -29.80 -14.65 -4.30
N MET A 185 -28.95 -13.72 -4.74
CA MET A 185 -27.53 -13.65 -4.39
C MET A 185 -27.28 -13.09 -2.99
N ASP A 186 -28.08 -12.11 -2.54
CA ASP A 186 -28.10 -11.69 -1.12
C ASP A 186 -28.54 -12.83 -0.17
N GLY A 187 -29.08 -13.92 -0.71
CA GLY A 187 -29.33 -15.18 0.00
C GLY A 187 -28.14 -16.14 0.09
N PHE A 188 -27.02 -15.89 -0.61
CA PHE A 188 -25.84 -16.77 -0.66
C PHE A 188 -24.95 -16.63 0.58
N LEU A 189 -24.57 -15.39 0.93
CA LEU A 189 -23.87 -15.05 2.18
C LEU A 189 -24.71 -14.08 3.01
N LYS A 190 -25.62 -14.63 3.83
CA LYS A 190 -26.46 -13.82 4.71
C LYS A 190 -25.62 -13.09 5.76
N ASN A 191 -26.04 -11.87 6.08
CA ASN A 191 -25.39 -11.02 7.08
C ASN A 191 -26.07 -11.08 8.46
N ASP A 192 -26.96 -12.05 8.70
CA ASP A 192 -27.51 -12.26 10.04
C ASP A 192 -26.43 -12.85 10.99
N PRO A 193 -26.51 -12.58 12.32
CA PRO A 193 -25.48 -13.03 13.26
C PRO A 193 -25.22 -14.55 13.26
N LEU A 194 -26.24 -15.39 13.03
CA LEU A 194 -26.08 -16.84 13.03
C LEU A 194 -25.32 -17.33 11.79
N SER A 195 -25.58 -16.71 10.63
CA SER A 195 -24.83 -16.98 9.40
C SER A 195 -23.38 -16.50 9.53
N LEU A 196 -23.14 -15.31 10.06
CA LEU A 196 -21.79 -14.79 10.36
C LEU A 196 -21.01 -15.69 11.33
N GLN A 197 -21.65 -16.16 12.41
CA GLN A 197 -21.06 -17.12 13.35
C GLN A 197 -20.62 -18.42 12.65
N LYS A 198 -21.50 -18.95 11.78
CA LYS A 198 -21.22 -20.17 11.03
C LYS A 198 -20.04 -19.98 10.06
N ASP A 199 -19.98 -18.86 9.35
CA ASP A 199 -18.89 -18.54 8.44
C ASP A 199 -17.55 -18.38 9.18
N ILE A 200 -17.55 -17.66 10.32
CA ILE A 200 -16.37 -17.53 11.20
C ILE A 200 -15.91 -18.92 11.67
N LEU A 201 -16.83 -19.77 12.17
CA LEU A 201 -16.50 -21.12 12.62
C LEU A 201 -15.97 -21.99 11.48
N ASN A 202 -16.55 -21.91 10.28
CA ASN A 202 -16.05 -22.62 9.10
C ASN A 202 -14.60 -22.20 8.77
N HIS A 203 -14.26 -20.91 8.85
CA HIS A 203 -12.88 -20.49 8.61
C HIS A 203 -11.93 -20.93 9.72
N VAL A 204 -12.35 -20.95 10.99
CA VAL A 204 -11.54 -21.56 12.07
C VAL A 204 -11.26 -23.03 11.76
N GLU A 205 -12.29 -23.82 11.45
CA GLU A 205 -12.18 -25.26 11.24
C GLU A 205 -11.46 -25.64 9.94
N TYR A 206 -11.69 -24.92 8.84
CA TYR A 206 -11.22 -25.33 7.50
C TYR A 206 -10.17 -24.42 6.86
N THR A 207 -10.06 -23.14 7.26
CA THR A 207 -9.07 -22.19 6.69
C THR A 207 -7.86 -22.00 7.60
N VAL A 208 -8.09 -21.80 8.90
CA VAL A 208 -7.03 -21.78 9.94
C VAL A 208 -6.64 -23.21 10.36
N ALA A 209 -7.46 -24.20 9.99
CA ALA A 209 -7.25 -25.62 10.28
C ALA A 209 -7.08 -25.90 11.79
N ARG A 210 -8.02 -25.38 12.60
CA ARG A 210 -8.09 -25.55 14.06
C ARG A 210 -9.38 -26.27 14.44
N SER A 211 -9.30 -27.36 15.21
CA SER A 211 -10.50 -28.03 15.69
C SER A 211 -11.03 -27.39 16.98
N ARG A 212 -12.33 -27.54 17.24
CA ARG A 212 -12.99 -27.15 18.50
C ARG A 212 -12.32 -27.68 19.78
N PHE A 213 -11.49 -28.72 19.67
CA PHE A 213 -10.77 -29.36 20.79
C PHE A 213 -9.25 -29.18 20.73
N SER A 214 -8.71 -28.59 19.66
CA SER A 214 -7.27 -28.31 19.47
C SER A 214 -7.01 -26.80 19.43
N PHE A 215 -7.76 -26.05 20.23
CA PHE A 215 -7.38 -24.71 20.69
C PHE A 215 -6.36 -24.85 21.84
N ASP A 216 -5.19 -25.44 21.56
CA ASP A 216 -4.11 -25.50 22.56
C ASP A 216 -2.72 -25.23 21.97
N ASP A 217 -1.98 -24.43 22.76
CA ASP A 217 -0.57 -24.50 23.18
C ASP A 217 0.56 -24.68 22.15
N PHE A 218 0.32 -25.17 20.93
CA PHE A 218 1.41 -25.40 19.95
C PHE A 218 1.98 -24.12 19.33
N GLU A 219 1.15 -23.07 19.13
CA GLU A 219 1.67 -21.75 18.73
C GLU A 219 2.41 -21.04 19.88
N ALA A 220 2.02 -21.28 21.14
CA ALA A 220 2.82 -20.85 22.29
C ALA A 220 4.21 -21.53 22.28
N TYR A 221 4.27 -22.81 21.88
CA TYR A 221 5.52 -23.55 21.69
C TYR A 221 6.39 -23.03 20.52
N GLN A 222 5.80 -22.45 19.47
CA GLN A 222 6.60 -21.77 18.41
C GLN A 222 7.06 -20.37 18.83
N VAL A 223 6.35 -19.72 19.76
CA VAL A 223 6.84 -18.53 20.45
C VAL A 223 7.92 -18.89 21.48
N GLU A 224 7.87 -20.08 22.10
CA GLU A 224 8.95 -20.59 22.97
C GLU A 224 10.29 -20.70 22.22
N ASP A 225 10.35 -21.07 20.94
CA ASP A 225 11.63 -21.07 20.19
C ASP A 225 12.26 -19.68 20.04
N ILE A 226 11.48 -18.59 20.22
CA ILE A 226 11.97 -17.21 20.34
C ILE A 226 12.18 -16.81 21.83
N ALA A 227 11.56 -17.52 22.77
CA ALA A 227 11.49 -17.21 24.20
C ALA A 227 12.21 -18.20 25.15
N ILE A 228 13.04 -19.13 24.65
CA ILE A 228 13.93 -20.07 25.41
C ILE A 228 15.04 -19.34 26.23
N PHE A 229 14.81 -18.08 26.63
CA PHE A 229 15.68 -17.33 27.54
C PHE A 229 15.05 -16.99 28.91
N TRP A 230 13.72 -17.14 29.11
CA TRP A 230 13.07 -16.81 30.40
C TRP A 230 11.98 -17.84 30.80
N ASP A 231 12.35 -18.83 31.63
CA ASP A 231 11.41 -19.84 32.16
C ASP A 231 10.70 -19.39 33.47
N ARG A 232 9.41 -19.79 33.57
CA ARG A 232 8.53 -19.95 34.74
C ARG A 232 7.53 -18.85 35.10
N SER A 233 6.28 -19.04 34.64
CA SER A 233 5.14 -19.25 35.56
C SER A 233 3.85 -19.71 34.87
N ARG A 234 3.20 -20.76 35.42
CA ARG A 234 1.93 -21.38 34.96
C ARG A 234 0.68 -20.47 34.88
N LYS A 235 0.80 -19.16 35.11
CA LYS A 235 -0.29 -18.18 34.92
C LYS A 235 -0.26 -17.48 33.55
N HIS A 236 0.88 -17.38 32.87
CA HIS A 236 0.95 -16.84 31.50
C HIS A 236 0.11 -17.68 30.52
N PHE A 237 0.14 -19.00 30.71
CA PHE A 237 -0.61 -20.01 29.96
C PHE A 237 -2.12 -19.77 29.77
N MET A 238 -2.79 -19.01 30.65
CA MET A 238 -4.20 -18.64 30.45
C MET A 238 -4.40 -17.34 29.65
N MET A 239 -3.43 -16.42 29.69
CA MET A 239 -3.45 -15.17 28.94
C MET A 239 -3.00 -15.37 27.49
N GLU A 240 -1.94 -16.14 27.26
CA GLU A 240 -1.50 -16.55 25.90
C GLU A 240 -2.62 -17.33 25.18
N ARG A 241 -3.39 -18.15 25.90
CA ARG A 241 -4.61 -18.79 25.39
C ARG A 241 -5.74 -17.81 25.06
N LEU A 242 -5.81 -16.62 25.65
CA LEU A 242 -6.79 -15.59 25.24
C LEU A 242 -6.32 -14.85 23.99
N ASP A 243 -5.03 -14.53 23.91
CA ASP A 243 -4.43 -13.74 22.82
C ASP A 243 -4.41 -14.51 21.49
N SER A 244 -3.92 -15.76 21.52
CA SER A 244 -3.97 -16.69 20.38
C SER A 244 -5.39 -16.87 19.84
N ARG A 245 -6.38 -17.11 20.71
CA ARG A 245 -7.80 -17.22 20.33
C ARG A 245 -8.33 -15.94 19.67
N CYS A 246 -7.92 -14.75 20.12
CA CYS A 246 -8.33 -13.49 19.49
C CYS A 246 -7.67 -13.33 18.11
N LEU A 247 -6.39 -13.69 17.95
CA LEU A 247 -5.68 -13.65 16.67
C LEU A 247 -6.27 -14.63 15.64
N GLU A 248 -6.57 -15.86 16.05
CA GLU A 248 -7.23 -16.87 15.20
C GLU A 248 -8.65 -16.44 14.80
N THR A 249 -9.44 -15.97 15.77
CA THR A 249 -10.80 -15.45 15.53
C THR A 249 -10.76 -14.25 14.58
N ARG A 250 -9.77 -13.36 14.72
CA ARG A 250 -9.54 -12.27 13.76
C ARG A 250 -9.24 -12.82 12.37
N ARG A 251 -8.31 -13.78 12.20
CA ARG A 251 -8.01 -14.36 10.87
C ARG A 251 -9.27 -14.94 10.22
N ALA A 252 -10.05 -15.71 11.00
CA ALA A 252 -11.30 -16.29 10.54
C ALA A 252 -12.36 -15.24 10.17
N LEU A 253 -12.49 -14.17 10.95
CA LEU A 253 -13.35 -13.04 10.66
C LEU A 253 -12.88 -12.28 9.41
N SER A 254 -11.59 -11.98 9.26
CA SER A 254 -11.04 -11.35 8.05
C SER A 254 -11.38 -12.15 6.79
N HIS A 255 -11.31 -13.49 6.84
CA HIS A 255 -11.74 -14.35 5.73
C HIS A 255 -13.26 -14.31 5.50
N CYS A 256 -14.07 -14.38 6.57
CA CYS A 256 -15.53 -14.25 6.50
C CYS A 256 -16.00 -12.93 5.84
N ILE A 257 -15.28 -11.84 6.11
CA ILE A 257 -15.50 -10.53 5.46
C ILE A 257 -14.97 -10.54 4.01
N ARG A 258 -13.79 -11.12 3.77
CA ARG A 258 -13.22 -11.23 2.41
C ARG A 258 -14.10 -12.02 1.46
N ASP A 259 -14.79 -13.06 1.90
CA ASP A 259 -15.70 -13.83 1.03
C ASP A 259 -16.86 -12.95 0.52
N ARG A 260 -17.40 -12.07 1.38
CA ARG A 260 -18.39 -11.04 1.00
C ARG A 260 -17.80 -9.98 0.07
N LEU A 261 -16.54 -9.59 0.27
CA LEU A 261 -15.82 -8.69 -0.65
C LEU A 261 -15.56 -9.34 -2.01
N ILE A 262 -15.25 -10.64 -2.06
CA ILE A 262 -14.98 -11.38 -3.31
C ILE A 262 -16.24 -11.45 -4.18
N GLU A 263 -17.41 -11.67 -3.59
CA GLU A 263 -18.69 -11.64 -4.31
C GLU A 263 -18.91 -10.27 -4.97
N ARG A 264 -18.92 -9.18 -4.16
CA ARG A 264 -19.11 -7.81 -4.65
C ARG A 264 -18.04 -7.38 -5.66
N TRP A 265 -16.79 -7.78 -5.46
CA TRP A 265 -15.69 -7.56 -6.38
C TRP A 265 -15.90 -8.27 -7.71
N HIS A 266 -16.34 -9.53 -7.68
CA HIS A 266 -16.62 -10.30 -8.90
C HIS A 266 -17.78 -9.70 -9.69
N ASP A 267 -18.87 -9.32 -9.01
CA ASP A 267 -20.01 -8.60 -9.60
C ASP A 267 -19.55 -7.31 -10.29
N THR A 268 -18.74 -6.50 -9.57
CA THR A 268 -18.17 -5.24 -10.07
C THR A 268 -17.34 -5.46 -11.34
N GLN A 269 -16.40 -6.42 -11.32
CA GLN A 269 -15.54 -6.68 -12.49
C GLN A 269 -16.31 -7.28 -13.67
N LEU A 270 -17.34 -8.10 -13.43
CA LEU A 270 -18.25 -8.58 -14.47
C LEU A 270 -19.10 -7.45 -15.07
N HIS A 271 -19.60 -6.54 -14.23
CA HIS A 271 -20.38 -5.37 -14.66
C HIS A 271 -19.54 -4.44 -15.51
N PHE A 272 -18.34 -4.05 -15.05
CA PHE A 272 -17.41 -3.25 -15.85
C PHE A 272 -17.00 -3.95 -17.14
N LYS A 273 -16.88 -5.29 -17.17
CA LYS A 273 -16.62 -6.04 -18.42
C LYS A 273 -17.81 -6.06 -19.38
N ARG A 274 -19.04 -6.01 -18.89
CA ARG A 274 -20.27 -5.99 -19.70
C ARG A 274 -20.66 -4.59 -20.20
N LYS A 275 -20.38 -3.57 -19.39
CA LYS A 275 -20.67 -2.16 -19.66
C LYS A 275 -19.59 -1.47 -20.47
N ASP A 276 -18.36 -1.94 -20.32
CA ASP A 276 -17.17 -1.38 -20.95
C ASP A 276 -17.03 0.16 -20.79
N PRO A 277 -17.09 0.67 -19.54
CA PRO A 277 -16.94 2.10 -19.31
C PRO A 277 -15.47 2.52 -19.48
N LYS A 278 -15.23 3.81 -19.76
CA LYS A 278 -13.90 4.39 -19.64
C LYS A 278 -13.39 4.20 -18.21
N ARG A 279 -12.19 3.64 -18.04
CA ARG A 279 -11.63 3.32 -16.72
C ARG A 279 -10.46 4.22 -16.37
N VAL A 280 -10.39 4.63 -15.11
CA VAL A 280 -9.20 5.29 -14.55
C VAL A 280 -8.28 4.26 -13.89
N TYR A 281 -6.99 4.36 -14.18
CA TYR A 281 -5.93 3.63 -13.51
C TYR A 281 -5.04 4.62 -12.77
N PHE A 282 -5.05 4.52 -11.45
CA PHE A 282 -4.25 5.36 -10.56
C PHE A 282 -2.88 4.70 -10.35
N LEU A 283 -1.81 5.37 -10.78
CA LEU A 283 -0.45 4.86 -10.69
C LEU A 283 0.28 5.55 -9.55
N SER A 284 0.57 4.80 -8.49
CA SER A 284 1.26 5.28 -7.28
C SER A 284 2.15 4.15 -6.79
N LEU A 285 3.44 4.38 -6.54
CA LEU A 285 4.31 3.32 -5.97
C LEU A 285 3.78 2.83 -4.63
N GLU A 286 3.13 3.73 -3.89
CA GLU A 286 2.72 3.56 -2.52
C GLU A 286 1.21 3.77 -2.32
N TYR A 287 0.62 2.96 -1.44
CA TYR A 287 -0.76 3.10 -0.95
C TYR A 287 -0.81 2.94 0.56
N LEU A 288 -1.52 3.85 1.21
CA LEU A 288 -1.61 3.86 2.66
C LEU A 288 -2.97 3.39 3.15
N MET A 289 -3.23 2.10 2.97
CA MET A 289 -4.40 1.49 3.60
C MET A 289 -4.33 1.73 5.12
N GLU A 290 -3.16 1.48 5.75
CA GLU A 290 -2.97 1.55 7.22
C GLU A 290 -1.63 2.11 7.78
N THR A 291 -0.43 1.94 7.21
CA THR A 291 0.83 2.42 7.91
C THR A 291 1.14 3.92 7.63
N MET A 292 2.36 4.52 7.81
CA MET A 292 2.71 5.91 7.36
C MET A 292 4.22 6.34 7.53
N PHE A 293 4.96 6.84 6.50
CA PHE A 293 5.45 8.27 6.31
C PHE A 293 6.32 8.76 5.09
N PHE A 294 7.51 8.24 4.77
CA PHE A 294 8.54 8.88 3.89
C PHE A 294 8.28 9.12 2.36
N ILE A 295 8.75 10.25 1.81
CA ILE A 295 9.20 10.43 0.41
C ILE A 295 10.63 10.99 0.47
N ASP A 296 11.56 10.54 -0.38
CA ASP A 296 12.97 10.88 -0.28
C ASP A 296 13.48 11.96 -1.24
N GLU A 297 14.18 12.93 -0.65
CA GLU A 297 14.97 14.01 -1.26
C GLU A 297 16.09 14.39 -0.27
N MET A 298 17.28 13.81 -0.44
CA MET A 298 18.48 14.19 0.30
C MET A 298 19.69 14.22 -0.64
N LYS A 299 20.45 15.32 -0.62
CA LYS A 299 21.83 15.37 -1.16
C LYS A 299 22.78 15.99 -0.13
N GLU A 300 23.96 15.39 -0.08
CA GLU A 300 25.22 15.91 0.49
C GLU A 300 25.31 16.17 2.02
N THR A 301 26.10 15.35 2.72
CA THR A 301 27.45 15.75 3.25
C THR A 301 28.22 14.54 3.83
N ASN A 302 29.52 14.74 4.14
CA ASN A 302 30.57 13.70 4.22
C ASN A 302 30.67 12.85 5.51
N ILE A 303 31.52 11.81 5.43
CA ILE A 303 31.65 10.61 6.29
C ILE A 303 32.80 10.69 7.33
N ASP A 304 32.60 10.11 8.54
CA ASP A 304 33.52 9.25 9.35
C ASP A 304 32.92 8.97 10.77
N ALA A 305 33.23 7.91 11.55
CA ALA A 305 33.84 6.58 11.27
C ALA A 305 33.56 5.54 12.42
N LEU A 306 33.59 4.24 12.07
CA LEU A 306 33.84 3.01 12.86
C LEU A 306 33.40 2.81 14.36
N SER A 307 32.50 1.82 14.56
CA SER A 307 32.65 0.54 15.33
C SER A 307 32.84 0.46 16.87
N ILE A 308 32.50 -0.74 17.42
CA ILE A 308 32.77 -1.31 18.78
C ILE A 308 31.78 -0.87 19.89
N SER A 309 31.24 -1.69 20.82
CA SER A 309 31.03 -3.16 20.95
C SER A 309 30.08 -3.46 22.14
N ILE A 310 29.41 -4.61 22.18
CA ILE A 310 28.43 -5.00 23.22
C ILE A 310 29.09 -5.72 24.40
N LYS A 311 28.71 -5.38 25.65
CA LYS A 311 28.85 -6.26 26.83
C LYS A 311 27.71 -6.11 27.84
N THR A 312 27.14 -7.26 28.21
CA THR A 312 26.08 -7.48 29.22
C THR A 312 26.60 -7.38 30.66
N PHE A 313 25.75 -7.01 31.65
CA PHE A 313 25.55 -7.77 32.92
C PHE A 313 24.49 -7.17 33.89
N TYR A 314 23.61 -8.06 34.41
CA TYR A 314 22.92 -8.06 35.73
C TYR A 314 21.94 -6.94 36.16
N ILE A 315 20.73 -7.37 36.59
CA ILE A 315 20.26 -7.38 38.00
C ILE A 315 19.01 -8.28 38.12
N LEU A 316 18.92 -9.10 39.17
CA LEU A 316 17.86 -10.12 39.34
C LEU A 316 17.39 -10.18 40.81
N SER A 317 16.62 -9.17 41.26
CA SER A 317 16.19 -9.08 42.68
C SER A 317 14.79 -8.48 42.96
N VAL A 318 14.09 -7.88 41.99
CA VAL A 318 12.90 -7.00 42.25
C VAL A 318 11.55 -7.68 41.93
N VAL A 319 11.55 -8.94 41.51
CA VAL A 319 10.42 -9.57 40.78
C VAL A 319 9.15 -9.82 41.62
N HIS A 320 9.24 -9.98 42.95
CA HIS A 320 8.11 -10.48 43.75
C HIS A 320 6.96 -9.48 44.03
N LEU A 321 7.15 -8.17 43.91
CA LEU A 321 6.05 -7.20 44.11
C LEU A 321 5.33 -6.78 42.82
N PHE A 322 5.93 -7.00 41.64
CA PHE A 322 5.38 -6.51 40.36
C PHE A 322 4.21 -7.35 39.82
N SER A 323 4.13 -8.64 40.16
CA SER A 323 3.19 -9.59 39.52
C SER A 323 1.70 -9.28 39.76
N SER A 324 1.35 -8.60 40.86
CA SER A 324 -0.04 -8.28 41.18
C SER A 324 -0.54 -7.01 40.48
N LEU A 325 0.38 -6.11 40.12
CA LEU A 325 0.05 -4.82 39.49
C LEU A 325 -0.16 -4.97 37.97
N LEU A 326 0.68 -5.77 37.31
CA LEU A 326 0.54 -6.09 35.88
C LEU A 326 -0.83 -6.70 35.52
N LEU A 327 -1.39 -7.53 36.41
CA LEU A 327 -2.71 -8.16 36.21
C LEU A 327 -3.89 -7.16 36.14
N ALA A 328 -3.75 -5.99 36.77
CA ALA A 328 -4.76 -4.93 36.71
C ALA A 328 -4.54 -3.95 35.53
N ILE A 329 -3.31 -3.90 35.00
CA ILE A 329 -2.96 -3.04 33.85
C ILE A 329 -3.40 -3.72 32.56
N ASP A 330 -3.02 -4.99 32.35
CA ASP A 330 -3.22 -5.70 31.07
C ASP A 330 -4.72 -5.95 30.75
N ALA A 331 -5.54 -6.20 31.78
CA ALA A 331 -6.99 -6.34 31.62
C ALA A 331 -7.72 -5.03 31.28
N ASN A 332 -7.17 -3.87 31.70
CA ASN A 332 -7.68 -2.56 31.30
C ASN A 332 -7.10 -2.10 29.94
N MET A 333 -5.91 -2.58 29.58
CA MET A 333 -5.22 -2.20 28.34
C MET A 333 -5.98 -2.60 27.06
N LYS A 334 -6.75 -3.69 27.12
CA LYS A 334 -7.57 -4.19 26.00
C LYS A 334 -8.95 -3.51 25.86
N LEU A 335 -9.26 -2.52 26.69
CA LEU A 335 -10.56 -1.83 26.64
C LEU A 335 -10.53 -0.50 25.86
N SER A 336 -9.35 0.06 25.55
CA SER A 336 -9.19 1.46 25.11
C SER A 336 -8.73 1.68 23.65
N LEU A 337 -8.14 0.67 23.01
CA LEU A 337 -7.37 0.75 21.76
C LEU A 337 -8.18 0.70 20.44
N LYS A 338 -9.46 1.11 20.52
CA LYS A 338 -10.50 0.86 19.48
C LYS A 338 -10.32 1.67 18.18
N THR A 339 -9.34 1.37 17.32
CA THR A 339 -9.15 2.01 15.99
C THR A 339 -8.89 1.03 14.84
N GLY A 340 -9.16 1.47 13.61
CA GLY A 340 -9.55 0.59 12.51
C GLY A 340 -8.47 0.31 11.47
N ARG A 341 -8.30 -0.97 11.15
CA ARG A 341 -7.52 -1.44 10.00
C ARG A 341 -8.47 -1.93 8.89
N SER A 342 -8.03 -2.76 7.95
CA SER A 342 -8.87 -3.19 6.82
C SER A 342 -10.16 -3.88 7.26
N LEU A 343 -10.16 -4.57 8.41
CA LEU A 343 -11.36 -5.17 9.00
C LEU A 343 -12.48 -4.16 9.26
N SER A 344 -12.22 -3.15 10.10
CA SER A 344 -13.23 -2.18 10.53
C SER A 344 -13.76 -1.35 9.36
N ASN A 345 -12.88 -0.93 8.44
CA ASN A 345 -13.26 -0.18 7.25
C ASN A 345 -14.12 -1.02 6.30
N SER A 346 -13.78 -2.30 6.10
CA SER A 346 -14.56 -3.20 5.23
C SER A 346 -15.94 -3.48 5.82
N ILE A 347 -16.01 -3.77 7.13
CA ILE A 347 -17.28 -4.04 7.83
C ILE A 347 -18.21 -2.82 7.81
N ILE A 348 -17.67 -1.60 7.99
CA ILE A 348 -18.44 -0.36 7.91
C ILE A 348 -18.92 -0.09 6.48
N ASN A 349 -18.05 -0.21 5.47
CA ASN A 349 -18.46 0.02 4.07
C ASN A 349 -19.46 -1.04 3.56
N LEU A 350 -19.39 -2.28 4.07
CA LEU A 350 -20.37 -3.34 3.81
C LEU A 350 -21.72 -3.10 4.50
N GLY A 351 -21.78 -2.28 5.56
CA GLY A 351 -22.99 -1.99 6.34
C GLY A 351 -23.37 -3.07 7.36
N ILE A 352 -22.39 -3.83 7.87
CA ILE A 352 -22.63 -5.04 8.69
C ILE A 352 -21.98 -5.00 10.08
N ARG A 353 -21.66 -3.81 10.60
CA ARG A 353 -20.94 -3.63 11.87
C ARG A 353 -21.64 -4.29 13.04
N ASP A 354 -22.92 -3.98 13.23
CA ASP A 354 -23.62 -4.37 14.45
C ASP A 354 -23.95 -5.87 14.43
N GLN A 355 -24.24 -6.43 13.26
CA GLN A 355 -24.42 -7.87 13.07
C GLN A 355 -23.12 -8.64 13.32
N CYS A 356 -21.95 -8.10 12.92
CA CYS A 356 -20.64 -8.68 13.24
C CYS A 356 -20.34 -8.57 14.75
N ALA A 357 -20.67 -7.45 15.39
CA ALA A 357 -20.48 -7.28 16.83
C ALA A 357 -21.35 -8.25 17.65
N ASP A 358 -22.64 -8.39 17.29
CA ASP A 358 -23.56 -9.36 17.88
C ASP A 358 -23.09 -10.81 17.66
N ALA A 359 -22.60 -11.12 16.46
CA ALA A 359 -22.07 -12.45 16.12
C ALA A 359 -20.86 -12.81 17.00
N LEU A 360 -19.90 -11.90 17.15
CA LEU A 360 -18.70 -12.09 17.98
C LEU A 360 -19.04 -12.14 19.47
N SER A 361 -19.95 -11.28 19.95
CA SER A 361 -20.38 -11.25 21.35
C SER A 361 -20.98 -12.58 21.77
N GLN A 362 -21.81 -13.18 20.92
CA GLN A 362 -22.37 -14.53 21.13
C GLN A 362 -21.34 -15.66 21.05
N LEU A 363 -20.21 -15.46 20.35
CA LEU A 363 -19.05 -16.36 20.37
C LEU A 363 -18.12 -16.13 21.57
N GLY A 364 -18.38 -15.11 22.40
CA GLY A 364 -17.58 -14.76 23.58
C GLY A 364 -16.43 -13.79 23.32
N PHE A 365 -16.47 -13.04 22.21
CA PHE A 365 -15.45 -12.05 21.84
C PHE A 365 -16.04 -10.63 21.72
N GLU A 366 -15.27 -9.62 22.12
CA GLU A 366 -15.59 -8.21 21.83
C GLU A 366 -15.02 -7.82 20.47
N PHE A 367 -15.83 -7.15 19.64
CA PHE A 367 -15.43 -6.78 18.26
C PHE A 367 -14.15 -5.96 18.24
N GLU A 368 -14.03 -4.97 19.13
CA GLU A 368 -12.88 -4.08 19.14
C GLU A 368 -11.59 -4.80 19.56
N VAL A 369 -11.63 -5.70 20.55
CA VAL A 369 -10.49 -6.54 20.96
C VAL A 369 -9.99 -7.42 19.80
N VAL A 370 -10.90 -7.91 18.95
CA VAL A 370 -10.56 -8.71 17.75
C VAL A 370 -9.97 -7.82 16.65
N ALA A 371 -10.52 -6.63 16.42
CA ALA A 371 -9.98 -5.66 15.46
C ALA A 371 -8.59 -5.15 15.86
N GLU A 372 -8.33 -5.05 17.17
CA GLU A 372 -7.03 -4.69 17.75
C GLU A 372 -5.92 -5.73 17.48
N GLN A 373 -6.23 -6.96 17.04
CA GLN A 373 -5.24 -7.99 16.65
C GLN A 373 -4.73 -7.91 15.20
N GLU A 374 -5.22 -6.96 14.40
CA GLU A 374 -4.75 -6.76 13.03
C GLU A 374 -3.42 -5.99 13.01
N GLY A 375 -2.64 -6.06 11.93
CA GLY A 375 -1.40 -5.28 11.78
C GLY A 375 -1.51 -4.32 10.61
N ASP A 376 -1.04 -3.09 10.76
CA ASP A 376 -1.12 -2.05 9.73
C ASP A 376 -0.34 -2.47 8.45
N ALA A 377 -1.05 -2.58 7.32
CA ALA A 377 -0.46 -2.94 6.02
C ALA A 377 0.59 -1.94 5.51
N ALA A 378 1.87 -2.34 5.56
CA ALA A 378 3.05 -1.50 5.30
C ALA A 378 3.34 -1.26 3.80
N LEU A 379 2.33 -0.79 3.07
CA LEU A 379 2.30 -0.64 1.61
C LEU A 379 2.63 0.78 1.09
N GLY A 380 2.93 1.72 1.98
CA GLY A 380 3.11 3.11 1.56
C GLY A 380 3.52 4.05 2.67
N ASN A 381 3.62 5.33 2.32
CA ASN A 381 4.09 6.36 3.20
C ASN A 381 3.32 7.71 3.11
N GLY A 382 2.97 8.24 4.28
CA GLY A 382 2.78 9.69 4.44
C GLY A 382 1.52 10.29 3.83
N GLY A 383 1.62 11.56 3.46
CA GLY A 383 0.50 12.32 2.90
C GLY A 383 0.10 11.84 1.51
N LEU A 384 1.07 11.45 0.69
CA LEU A 384 0.88 11.02 -0.70
C LEU A 384 0.17 9.66 -0.76
N ALA A 385 0.74 8.61 -0.17
CA ALA A 385 0.08 7.32 -0.11
C ALA A 385 -1.30 7.36 0.59
N ARG A 386 -1.51 8.24 1.60
CA ARG A 386 -2.83 8.39 2.24
C ARG A 386 -3.84 9.10 1.37
N LEU A 387 -3.39 10.05 0.53
CA LEU A 387 -4.24 10.62 -0.50
C LEU A 387 -4.71 9.51 -1.45
N SER A 388 -3.79 8.70 -2.00
CA SER A 388 -4.11 7.56 -2.87
C SER A 388 -5.14 6.62 -2.23
N ALA A 389 -4.99 6.29 -0.95
CA ALA A 389 -5.93 5.43 -0.24
C ALA A 389 -7.29 6.09 0.08
N CYS A 390 -7.35 7.41 0.31
CA CYS A 390 -8.64 8.13 0.44
C CYS A 390 -9.35 8.23 -0.92
N GLN A 391 -8.59 8.48 -1.99
CA GLN A 391 -9.07 8.53 -3.36
C GLN A 391 -9.66 7.18 -3.81
N MET A 392 -9.03 6.05 -3.50
CA MET A 392 -9.58 4.71 -3.77
C MET A 392 -10.90 4.45 -3.03
N ASP A 393 -11.01 4.84 -1.75
CA ASP A 393 -12.27 4.71 -0.97
C ASP A 393 -13.40 5.59 -1.54
N SER A 394 -13.08 6.80 -2.02
CA SER A 394 -14.02 7.69 -2.72
C SER A 394 -14.43 7.19 -4.10
N LEU A 395 -13.49 6.69 -4.90
CA LEU A 395 -13.76 6.07 -6.21
C LEU A 395 -14.68 4.85 -6.08
N ALA A 396 -14.46 4.03 -5.04
CA ALA A 396 -15.33 2.90 -4.74
C ALA A 396 -16.73 3.37 -4.32
N THR A 397 -16.80 4.33 -3.39
CA THR A 397 -18.06 4.83 -2.81
C THR A 397 -18.96 5.54 -3.82
N MET A 398 -18.38 6.30 -4.75
CA MET A 398 -19.10 7.03 -5.79
C MET A 398 -19.25 6.23 -7.10
N ASP A 399 -19.12 4.90 -7.02
CA ASP A 399 -19.44 3.99 -8.12
C ASP A 399 -18.60 4.18 -9.40
N PHE A 400 -17.41 4.78 -9.29
CA PHE A 400 -16.53 5.05 -10.43
C PHE A 400 -15.74 3.81 -10.88
N PRO A 401 -15.58 3.58 -12.21
CA PRO A 401 -14.82 2.47 -12.77
C PRO A 401 -13.30 2.70 -12.66
N ALA A 402 -12.74 2.38 -11.49
CA ALA A 402 -11.36 2.68 -11.13
C ALA A 402 -10.56 1.45 -10.70
N TRP A 403 -9.23 1.52 -10.86
CA TRP A 403 -8.27 0.55 -10.34
C TRP A 403 -7.02 1.29 -9.86
N GLY A 404 -6.50 0.91 -8.70
CA GLY A 404 -5.19 1.37 -8.20
C GLY A 404 -4.13 0.32 -8.52
N TYR A 405 -2.94 0.75 -8.92
CA TYR A 405 -1.76 -0.11 -9.04
C TYR A 405 -0.63 0.41 -8.16
N GLY A 406 0.05 -0.48 -7.41
CA GLY A 406 1.26 -0.20 -6.60
C GLY A 406 2.20 -1.41 -6.44
N LEU A 407 3.15 -1.34 -5.50
CA LEU A 407 4.06 -2.46 -5.14
C LEU A 407 3.66 -3.15 -3.82
N ARG A 408 3.90 -4.47 -3.74
CA ARG A 408 3.65 -5.27 -2.52
C ARG A 408 4.92 -5.34 -1.67
N TYR A 409 5.16 -4.29 -0.88
CA TYR A 409 6.36 -4.21 -0.02
C TYR A 409 6.34 -5.23 1.12
N GLN A 410 7.40 -6.06 1.20
CA GLN A 410 7.53 -7.09 2.23
C GLN A 410 7.74 -6.49 3.64
N TYR A 411 8.51 -5.41 3.76
CA TYR A 411 8.93 -4.81 5.03
C TYR A 411 8.55 -3.33 5.19
N GLY A 412 7.77 -2.79 4.26
CA GLY A 412 7.41 -1.36 4.20
C GLY A 412 8.62 -0.44 4.19
N LEU A 413 8.51 0.68 4.91
CA LEU A 413 9.63 1.60 5.13
C LEU A 413 10.50 1.12 6.31
N PHE A 414 9.97 1.22 7.53
CA PHE A 414 10.48 0.61 8.76
C PHE A 414 9.48 0.82 9.91
N ARG A 415 9.52 -0.08 10.89
CA ARG A 415 8.98 0.09 12.23
C ARG A 415 9.92 0.98 13.05
N GLN A 416 9.40 2.04 13.67
CA GLN A 416 10.19 2.96 14.48
C GLN A 416 10.27 2.45 15.92
N VAL A 417 11.48 2.16 16.40
CA VAL A 417 11.73 1.86 17.82
C VAL A 417 12.51 3.01 18.42
N ILE A 418 12.13 3.44 19.62
CA ILE A 418 12.92 4.42 20.39
C ILE A 418 13.73 3.66 21.44
N LEU A 419 15.03 3.88 21.47
CA LEU A 419 15.95 3.38 22.51
C LEU A 419 16.74 4.57 23.06
N ASP A 420 16.72 4.78 24.38
CA ASP A 420 17.35 5.93 25.05
C ASP A 420 17.03 7.30 24.42
N GLY A 421 15.83 7.45 23.85
CA GLY A 421 15.39 8.66 23.13
C GLY A 421 15.93 8.82 21.70
N PHE A 422 16.65 7.83 21.16
CA PHE A 422 17.11 7.79 19.77
C PHE A 422 16.17 6.93 18.91
N GLN A 423 15.96 7.34 17.66
CA GLN A 423 15.26 6.53 16.67
C GLN A 423 16.16 5.42 16.13
N HIS A 424 15.66 4.19 16.21
CA HIS A 424 16.18 3.00 15.53
C HIS A 424 15.14 2.45 14.55
N GLU A 425 15.60 2.03 13.38
CA GLU A 425 14.78 1.43 12.33
C GLU A 425 14.80 -0.11 12.43
N GLN A 426 13.64 -0.74 12.39
CA GLN A 426 13.48 -2.20 12.26
C GLN A 426 12.59 -2.54 11.04
N PRO A 427 12.75 -3.70 10.39
CA PRO A 427 11.82 -4.13 9.34
C PRO A 427 10.39 -4.28 9.88
N ASP A 428 9.39 -3.93 9.06
CA ASP A 428 7.98 -4.11 9.44
C ASP A 428 7.48 -5.49 8.98
N TYR A 429 7.29 -6.41 9.93
CA TYR A 429 7.02 -7.83 9.65
C TYR A 429 5.53 -8.16 9.40
N TRP A 430 4.76 -7.21 8.87
CA TRP A 430 3.31 -7.30 8.67
C TRP A 430 2.85 -8.52 7.85
N LEU A 431 3.71 -9.06 6.96
CA LEU A 431 3.42 -10.22 6.11
C LEU A 431 3.91 -11.58 6.65
N ASN A 432 4.51 -11.65 7.84
CA ASN A 432 5.05 -12.91 8.37
C ASN A 432 4.01 -14.04 8.51
N PHE A 433 2.73 -13.68 8.73
CA PHE A 433 1.62 -14.63 8.83
C PHE A 433 0.68 -14.56 7.62
N GLY A 434 1.16 -14.01 6.50
CA GLY A 434 0.35 -13.64 5.34
C GLY A 434 -0.58 -12.46 5.62
N ASN A 435 -1.27 -12.00 4.57
CA ASN A 435 -2.32 -10.99 4.65
C ASN A 435 -3.66 -11.65 4.28
N PRO A 436 -4.69 -11.62 5.14
CA PRO A 436 -5.96 -12.27 4.84
C PRO A 436 -6.77 -11.54 3.77
N TRP A 437 -6.47 -10.27 3.43
CA TRP A 437 -7.24 -9.45 2.48
C TRP A 437 -6.85 -9.64 1.02
N GLU A 438 -5.60 -10.02 0.76
CA GLU A 438 -5.09 -10.14 -0.61
C GLU A 438 -5.56 -11.43 -1.30
N ILE A 439 -5.55 -11.40 -2.63
CA ILE A 439 -5.83 -12.54 -3.49
C ILE A 439 -4.67 -12.66 -4.48
N GLU A 440 -3.78 -13.63 -4.25
CA GLU A 440 -2.68 -13.90 -5.17
C GLU A 440 -3.23 -14.39 -6.53
N ARG A 441 -2.74 -13.79 -7.62
CA ARG A 441 -3.11 -14.12 -9.00
C ARG A 441 -1.89 -14.68 -9.72
N VAL A 442 -1.47 -15.88 -9.37
CA VAL A 442 -0.30 -16.57 -9.99
C VAL A 442 -0.40 -16.64 -11.53
N HIS A 443 -1.61 -16.72 -12.08
CA HIS A 443 -1.88 -16.71 -13.53
C HIS A 443 -1.79 -15.30 -14.18
N VAL A 444 -1.69 -14.23 -13.38
CA VAL A 444 -1.40 -12.88 -13.82
C VAL A 444 0.04 -12.56 -13.41
N THR A 445 0.95 -13.05 -14.25
CA THR A 445 2.40 -12.86 -14.09
C THR A 445 2.95 -12.26 -15.37
N TYR A 446 3.74 -11.18 -15.26
CA TYR A 446 4.34 -10.48 -16.39
C TYR A 446 5.87 -10.46 -16.28
N PRO A 447 6.61 -10.70 -17.38
CA PRO A 447 8.05 -10.50 -17.39
C PRO A 447 8.37 -8.99 -17.45
N VAL A 448 9.21 -8.55 -16.53
CA VAL A 448 9.84 -7.23 -16.55
C VAL A 448 11.30 -7.39 -16.96
N LYS A 449 11.70 -6.62 -17.96
CA LYS A 449 13.04 -6.62 -18.56
C LYS A 449 13.94 -5.58 -17.91
N PHE A 450 15.22 -5.88 -17.76
CA PHE A 450 16.27 -4.96 -17.33
C PHE A 450 17.59 -5.16 -18.11
N TYR A 451 18.39 -4.10 -18.18
CA TYR A 451 19.68 -4.05 -18.91
C TYR A 451 19.56 -4.53 -20.36
N GLY A 452 20.65 -5.06 -20.93
CA GLY A 452 20.67 -5.69 -22.26
C GLY A 452 20.95 -4.71 -23.40
N THR A 453 20.49 -5.06 -24.60
CA THR A 453 20.81 -4.36 -25.85
C THR A 453 19.57 -4.20 -26.74
N VAL A 454 19.60 -3.20 -27.62
CA VAL A 454 18.56 -3.00 -28.63
C VAL A 454 19.14 -3.34 -29.99
N GLU A 455 18.50 -4.26 -30.68
CA GLU A 455 18.86 -4.72 -32.02
C GLU A 455 17.79 -4.31 -33.03
N GLU A 456 18.17 -4.23 -34.31
CA GLU A 456 17.25 -3.90 -35.40
C GLU A 456 16.87 -5.18 -36.15
N GLU A 457 15.59 -5.55 -36.09
CA GLU A 457 15.03 -6.63 -36.89
C GLU A 457 14.30 -6.08 -38.12
N ILE A 458 14.38 -6.79 -39.24
CA ILE A 458 13.66 -6.45 -40.47
C ILE A 458 12.52 -7.44 -40.68
N LEU A 459 11.29 -6.96 -40.65
CA LEU A 459 10.09 -7.75 -40.88
C LEU A 459 9.25 -7.05 -41.97
N ASN A 460 8.86 -7.76 -43.02
CA ASN A 460 8.07 -7.22 -44.13
C ASN A 460 8.65 -5.94 -44.78
N GLU A 461 9.97 -5.86 -44.95
CA GLU A 461 10.72 -4.70 -45.45
C GLU A 461 10.74 -3.45 -44.53
N GLU A 462 10.04 -3.48 -43.39
CA GLU A 462 10.13 -2.47 -42.34
C GLU A 462 11.16 -2.84 -41.27
N LYS A 463 11.79 -1.81 -40.68
CA LYS A 463 12.79 -1.95 -39.60
C LYS A 463 12.13 -1.71 -38.24
N TYR A 464 12.27 -2.67 -37.33
CA TYR A 464 11.76 -2.59 -35.96
C TYR A 464 12.90 -2.69 -34.95
N GLN A 465 12.70 -2.10 -33.78
CA GLN A 465 13.68 -2.14 -32.70
C GLN A 465 13.25 -3.18 -31.66
N VAL A 466 14.11 -4.15 -31.40
CA VAL A 466 13.85 -5.26 -30.49
C VAL A 466 14.78 -5.15 -29.29
N TRP A 467 14.20 -5.03 -28.10
CA TRP A 467 14.96 -5.02 -26.85
C TRP A 467 15.18 -6.43 -26.32
N ILE A 468 16.43 -6.87 -26.41
CA ILE A 468 16.96 -8.11 -25.83
C ILE A 468 17.39 -7.79 -24.38
N PRO A 469 16.72 -8.34 -23.36
CA PRO A 469 17.02 -8.04 -21.97
C PRO A 469 18.31 -8.72 -21.48
N GLY A 470 19.02 -8.08 -20.56
CA GLY A 470 20.13 -8.70 -19.82
C GLY A 470 19.67 -9.43 -18.54
N GLU A 471 18.52 -9.04 -17.99
CA GLU A 471 17.88 -9.65 -16.82
C GLU A 471 16.35 -9.64 -17.02
N MET A 472 15.66 -10.69 -16.54
CA MET A 472 14.20 -10.77 -16.52
C MET A 472 13.69 -11.23 -15.16
N ILE A 473 12.72 -10.48 -14.62
CA ILE A 473 12.10 -10.68 -13.31
C ILE A 473 10.59 -10.81 -13.50
N GLU A 474 9.94 -11.71 -12.76
CA GLU A 474 8.49 -11.93 -12.86
C GLU A 474 7.73 -11.03 -11.87
N ALA A 475 6.72 -10.33 -12.39
CA ALA A 475 5.78 -9.52 -11.61
C ALA A 475 4.47 -10.26 -11.41
N VAL A 476 4.24 -10.76 -10.19
CA VAL A 476 3.03 -11.49 -9.81
C VAL A 476 2.03 -10.54 -9.15
N ALA A 477 0.77 -10.55 -9.61
CA ALA A 477 -0.29 -9.71 -9.09
C ALA A 477 -0.90 -10.23 -7.77
N TYR A 478 -1.18 -9.31 -6.86
CA TYR A 478 -1.97 -9.51 -5.64
C TYR A 478 -3.11 -8.49 -5.64
N ASP A 479 -4.36 -8.96 -5.71
CA ASP A 479 -5.54 -8.10 -5.68
C ASP A 479 -6.01 -7.86 -4.24
N ASN A 480 -6.19 -6.60 -3.86
CA ASN A 480 -6.84 -6.19 -2.62
C ASN A 480 -8.19 -5.51 -2.99
N PRO A 481 -9.35 -6.12 -2.66
CA PRO A 481 -10.65 -5.51 -2.89
C PRO A 481 -10.87 -4.26 -2.03
N ILE A 482 -11.38 -3.18 -2.63
CA ILE A 482 -11.67 -1.91 -1.96
C ILE A 482 -13.19 -1.67 -2.01
N PRO A 483 -13.95 -1.91 -0.93
CA PRO A 483 -15.41 -1.72 -0.91
C PRO A 483 -15.79 -0.25 -0.81
N GLY A 484 -16.79 0.20 -1.58
CA GLY A 484 -17.42 1.51 -1.42
C GLY A 484 -18.45 1.53 -0.29
N TYR A 485 -18.62 2.66 0.39
CA TYR A 485 -19.59 2.81 1.46
C TYR A 485 -21.03 2.89 0.94
N GLY A 486 -21.90 1.98 1.38
CA GLY A 486 -23.31 1.98 1.00
C GLY A 486 -23.57 1.62 -0.47
N THR A 487 -22.65 0.89 -1.12
CA THR A 487 -22.78 0.39 -2.49
C THR A 487 -22.28 -1.05 -2.62
N ARG A 488 -22.68 -1.76 -3.69
CA ARG A 488 -22.04 -3.02 -4.08
C ARG A 488 -20.70 -2.81 -4.79
N ASN A 489 -20.42 -1.62 -5.34
CA ASN A 489 -19.17 -1.34 -6.07
C ASN A 489 -17.94 -1.63 -5.19
N THR A 490 -17.11 -2.56 -5.65
CA THR A 490 -15.90 -2.99 -4.96
C THR A 490 -14.76 -3.04 -5.98
N ILE A 491 -13.98 -1.96 -6.00
CA ILE A 491 -12.86 -1.79 -6.95
C ILE A 491 -11.61 -2.55 -6.46
N THR A 492 -10.50 -2.41 -7.16
CA THR A 492 -9.27 -3.16 -6.84
C THR A 492 -8.07 -2.26 -6.67
N LEU A 493 -7.29 -2.54 -5.62
CA LEU A 493 -5.88 -2.18 -5.53
C LEU A 493 -5.03 -3.40 -5.91
N ARG A 494 -4.36 -3.37 -7.07
CA ARG A 494 -3.46 -4.43 -7.52
C ARG A 494 -2.02 -4.09 -7.16
N LEU A 495 -1.36 -5.00 -6.46
CA LEU A 495 0.01 -4.85 -6.01
C LEU A 495 0.90 -5.87 -6.69
N TRP A 496 2.10 -5.46 -7.11
CA TRP A 496 3.08 -6.34 -7.73
C TRP A 496 4.14 -6.83 -6.72
N ALA A 497 4.34 -8.14 -6.66
CA ALA A 497 5.48 -8.75 -6.00
C ALA A 497 6.51 -9.19 -7.04
N ALA A 498 7.79 -8.90 -6.80
CA ALA A 498 8.90 -9.36 -7.62
C ALA A 498 9.30 -10.78 -7.21
N LYS A 499 9.25 -11.70 -8.18
CA LYS A 499 9.73 -13.07 -8.03
C LYS A 499 10.84 -13.33 -9.07
N PRO A 500 11.82 -14.20 -8.79
CA PRO A 500 12.74 -14.66 -9.84
C PRO A 500 11.93 -15.28 -10.99
N SER A 501 12.41 -15.09 -12.21
CA SER A 501 11.80 -15.76 -13.36
C SER A 501 11.97 -17.28 -13.28
N ASN A 502 11.05 -18.04 -13.90
CA ASN A 502 11.01 -19.52 -13.84
C ASN A 502 12.21 -20.24 -14.51
N GLN A 503 13.32 -19.54 -14.76
CA GLN A 503 14.62 -20.13 -15.06
C GLN A 503 15.19 -20.77 -13.79
N HIS A 504 14.59 -21.88 -13.37
CA HIS A 504 15.18 -22.76 -12.36
C HIS A 504 16.48 -23.33 -12.90
N ASP A 505 17.59 -22.76 -12.46
CA ASP A 505 18.92 -23.28 -12.75
C ASP A 505 19.17 -24.58 -11.97
N MET A 506 18.58 -25.66 -12.49
CA MET A 506 18.82 -27.02 -12.03
C MET A 506 20.29 -27.43 -12.25
N GLU A 507 21.03 -26.78 -13.15
CA GLU A 507 22.44 -27.06 -13.38
C GLU A 507 23.31 -26.51 -12.24
N ALA A 508 23.05 -25.29 -11.76
CA ALA A 508 23.65 -24.75 -10.54
C ALA A 508 23.34 -25.63 -9.31
N TYR A 509 22.08 -26.06 -9.12
CA TYR A 509 21.73 -26.99 -8.04
C TYR A 509 22.42 -28.36 -8.17
N ASN A 510 22.56 -28.91 -9.39
CA ASN A 510 23.20 -30.20 -9.63
C ASN A 510 24.74 -30.14 -9.53
N THR A 511 25.34 -28.99 -9.84
CA THR A 511 26.81 -28.76 -9.71
C THR A 511 27.22 -28.35 -8.29
N GLY A 512 26.26 -27.99 -7.44
CA GLY A 512 26.48 -27.60 -6.04
C GLY A 512 26.66 -26.09 -5.82
N ASP A 513 26.42 -25.27 -6.85
CA ASP A 513 26.43 -23.81 -6.76
C ASP A 513 25.09 -23.26 -6.24
N TYR A 514 24.77 -23.64 -5.01
CA TYR A 514 23.55 -23.19 -4.34
C TYR A 514 23.58 -21.69 -4.01
N ILE A 515 24.75 -21.05 -4.02
CA ILE A 515 24.92 -19.65 -3.63
C ILE A 515 24.37 -18.75 -4.72
N ASP A 516 24.78 -18.93 -5.98
CA ASP A 516 24.35 -18.05 -7.06
C ASP A 516 22.85 -18.19 -7.38
N ALA A 517 22.29 -19.40 -7.22
CA ALA A 517 20.84 -19.62 -7.30
C ALA A 517 20.04 -18.83 -6.24
N VAL A 518 20.54 -18.78 -4.99
CA VAL A 518 19.93 -17.99 -3.90
C VAL A 518 20.14 -16.49 -4.11
N VAL A 519 21.32 -16.08 -4.58
CA VAL A 519 21.64 -14.65 -4.85
C VAL A 519 20.72 -14.07 -5.93
N ASN A 520 20.48 -14.79 -7.02
CA ASN A 520 19.59 -14.33 -8.10
C ASN A 520 18.14 -14.19 -7.63
N ARG A 521 17.64 -15.14 -6.82
CA ARG A 521 16.35 -15.00 -6.14
C ARG A 521 16.30 -13.75 -5.26
N GLN A 522 17.30 -13.57 -4.39
CA GLN A 522 17.34 -12.45 -3.45
C GLN A 522 17.36 -11.10 -4.18
N ARG A 523 18.09 -10.99 -5.31
CA ARG A 523 18.11 -9.77 -6.15
C ARG A 523 16.72 -9.42 -6.68
N ALA A 524 15.96 -10.41 -7.17
CA ALA A 524 14.59 -10.20 -7.64
C ALA A 524 13.67 -9.73 -6.50
N GLU A 525 13.63 -10.47 -5.39
CA GLU A 525 12.76 -10.18 -4.24
C GLU A 525 13.08 -8.84 -3.55
N THR A 526 14.32 -8.35 -3.67
CA THR A 526 14.75 -7.05 -3.14
C THR A 526 13.96 -5.87 -3.76
N ILE A 527 13.50 -5.98 -5.02
CA ILE A 527 12.70 -4.93 -5.68
C ILE A 527 11.41 -4.64 -4.90
N SER A 528 10.69 -5.67 -4.45
CA SER A 528 9.46 -5.50 -3.64
C SER A 528 9.70 -5.70 -2.13
N SER A 529 10.93 -5.51 -1.64
CA SER A 529 11.23 -5.69 -0.21
C SER A 529 10.98 -4.44 0.64
N ILE A 530 11.61 -3.32 0.31
CA ILE A 530 11.61 -2.08 1.13
C ILE A 530 11.15 -0.88 0.28
N LEU A 531 10.33 -0.02 0.87
CA LEU A 531 9.85 1.23 0.29
C LEU A 531 10.88 2.36 0.49
N TYR A 532 11.25 3.06 -0.58
CA TYR A 532 12.30 4.08 -0.61
C TYR A 532 13.66 3.60 -0.04
N PRO A 533 14.35 2.68 -0.74
CA PRO A 533 15.71 2.28 -0.38
C PRO A 533 16.67 3.47 -0.42
N ASP A 534 17.68 3.47 0.46
CA ASP A 534 18.69 4.53 0.60
C ASP A 534 19.47 4.76 -0.70
N ASP A 535 19.14 5.84 -1.40
CA ASP A 535 19.66 6.17 -2.73
C ASP A 535 20.94 7.02 -2.72
N ARG A 536 21.60 7.18 -1.56
CA ARG A 536 22.92 7.84 -1.49
C ARG A 536 23.98 7.07 -2.29
N SER A 537 23.86 5.75 -2.37
CA SER A 537 24.73 4.86 -3.14
C SER A 537 24.26 4.71 -4.60
N HIS A 538 25.15 4.29 -5.52
CA HIS A 538 24.76 3.97 -6.89
C HIS A 538 23.73 2.84 -6.92
N GLN A 539 23.98 1.78 -6.14
CA GLN A 539 23.12 0.60 -6.01
C GLN A 539 21.72 0.97 -5.49
N GLY A 540 21.62 1.96 -4.59
CA GLY A 540 20.34 2.47 -4.10
C GLY A 540 19.54 3.20 -5.19
N LYS A 541 20.18 4.08 -5.96
CA LYS A 541 19.54 4.76 -7.12
C LYS A 541 19.08 3.77 -8.17
N GLU A 542 19.92 2.77 -8.45
CA GLU A 542 19.62 1.68 -9.38
C GLU A 542 18.43 0.84 -8.90
N LEU A 543 18.35 0.51 -7.61
CA LEU A 543 17.20 -0.19 -7.03
C LEU A 543 15.92 0.68 -7.05
N ARG A 544 16.00 1.97 -6.73
CA ARG A 544 14.87 2.92 -6.82
C ARG A 544 14.34 3.01 -8.26
N LEU A 545 15.23 3.05 -9.25
CA LEU A 545 14.86 3.06 -10.67
C LEU A 545 14.27 1.71 -11.13
N LYS A 546 14.84 0.58 -10.66
CA LYS A 546 14.26 -0.77 -10.86
C LYS A 546 12.85 -0.87 -10.30
N GLN A 547 12.59 -0.35 -9.09
CA GLN A 547 11.26 -0.30 -8.49
C GLN A 547 10.24 0.45 -9.34
N GLN A 548 10.58 1.68 -9.77
CA GLN A 548 9.73 2.49 -10.63
C GLN A 548 9.36 1.77 -11.93
N TYR A 549 10.37 1.24 -12.63
CA TYR A 549 10.13 0.60 -13.92
C TYR A 549 9.40 -0.75 -13.80
N PHE A 550 9.75 -1.56 -12.81
CA PHE A 550 9.09 -2.84 -12.52
C PHE A 550 7.59 -2.66 -12.28
N PHE A 551 7.26 -1.71 -11.41
CA PHE A 551 5.90 -1.30 -11.12
C PHE A 551 5.14 -0.87 -12.39
N VAL A 552 5.75 0.02 -13.18
CA VAL A 552 5.16 0.62 -14.37
C VAL A 552 4.90 -0.43 -15.46
N SER A 553 5.92 -1.21 -15.84
CA SER A 553 5.81 -2.13 -16.98
C SER A 553 4.79 -3.25 -16.69
N ALA A 554 4.80 -3.83 -15.48
CA ALA A 554 3.80 -4.82 -15.08
C ALA A 554 2.36 -4.26 -15.10
N SER A 555 2.17 -3.02 -14.62
CA SER A 555 0.86 -2.35 -14.62
C SER A 555 0.36 -2.09 -16.04
N LEU A 556 1.22 -1.58 -16.92
CA LEU A 556 0.86 -1.27 -18.31
C LEU A 556 0.57 -2.53 -19.14
N GLN A 557 1.39 -3.57 -19.03
CA GLN A 557 1.14 -4.87 -19.68
C GLN A 557 -0.24 -5.42 -19.28
N ASP A 558 -0.62 -5.29 -18.01
CA ASP A 558 -1.91 -5.75 -17.51
C ASP A 558 -3.10 -4.89 -17.97
N ILE A 559 -2.94 -3.56 -18.03
CA ILE A 559 -3.95 -2.64 -18.59
C ILE A 559 -4.21 -2.97 -20.07
N ILE A 560 -3.14 -3.12 -20.86
CA ILE A 560 -3.22 -3.42 -22.30
C ILE A 560 -3.84 -4.80 -22.53
N ARG A 561 -3.45 -5.84 -21.78
CA ARG A 561 -4.08 -7.16 -21.86
C ARG A 561 -5.58 -7.09 -21.59
N ARG A 562 -6.00 -6.42 -20.50
CA ARG A 562 -7.44 -6.33 -20.13
C ARG A 562 -8.25 -5.68 -21.22
N PHE A 563 -7.72 -4.62 -21.85
CA PHE A 563 -8.41 -3.99 -22.97
C PHE A 563 -8.54 -4.98 -24.14
N LYS A 564 -7.42 -5.59 -24.57
CA LYS A 564 -7.44 -6.64 -25.60
C LYS A 564 -8.39 -7.80 -25.27
N ASP A 565 -8.61 -8.09 -23.99
CA ASP A 565 -9.54 -9.12 -23.52
C ASP A 565 -11.03 -8.77 -23.65
N VAL A 566 -11.38 -7.49 -23.73
CA VAL A 566 -12.76 -7.02 -23.97
C VAL A 566 -13.04 -6.88 -25.47
N HIS A 567 -12.10 -6.31 -26.23
CA HIS A 567 -12.31 -5.93 -27.64
C HIS A 567 -11.82 -6.99 -28.65
N LYS A 568 -12.11 -8.27 -28.39
CA LYS A 568 -11.69 -9.38 -29.27
C LYS A 568 -12.46 -9.48 -30.60
N ASP A 569 -13.67 -8.91 -30.65
CA ASP A 569 -14.57 -9.02 -31.81
C ASP A 569 -14.66 -7.68 -32.54
N LEU A 570 -13.85 -7.53 -33.58
CA LEU A 570 -13.73 -6.30 -34.38
C LEU A 570 -14.98 -6.02 -35.23
N SER A 571 -15.88 -7.00 -35.38
CA SER A 571 -17.07 -6.89 -36.23
C SER A 571 -18.15 -5.92 -35.74
N GLN A 572 -18.01 -5.39 -34.52
CA GLN A 572 -19.01 -4.52 -33.88
C GLN A 572 -18.70 -3.01 -34.04
N PHE A 573 -17.59 -2.63 -34.67
CA PHE A 573 -17.32 -1.22 -34.98
C PHE A 573 -18.14 -0.76 -36.21
N PRO A 574 -18.78 0.44 -36.18
CA PRO A 574 -19.71 0.84 -37.25
C PRO A 574 -19.10 0.92 -38.65
N ASP A 575 -19.77 0.32 -39.64
CA ASP A 575 -19.34 0.17 -41.05
C ASP A 575 -18.87 1.46 -41.76
N LYS A 576 -19.23 2.64 -41.25
CA LYS A 576 -18.80 3.94 -41.80
C LYS A 576 -17.30 4.21 -41.66
N LEU A 577 -16.57 3.41 -40.89
CA LEU A 577 -15.13 3.54 -40.68
C LEU A 577 -14.30 2.56 -41.55
N ALA A 578 -14.92 1.57 -42.18
CA ALA A 578 -14.22 0.40 -42.76
C ALA A 578 -13.71 0.56 -44.22
N GLN A 579 -13.63 1.77 -44.78
CA GLN A 579 -13.32 1.97 -46.21
C GLN A 579 -11.84 2.17 -46.58
N HIS A 580 -10.91 2.17 -45.62
CA HIS A 580 -9.47 2.24 -45.89
C HIS A 580 -8.75 0.98 -45.39
N ARG A 581 -7.94 0.34 -46.25
CA ARG A 581 -7.24 -0.92 -45.89
C ARG A 581 -6.03 -0.75 -44.94
N ASP A 582 -5.58 0.48 -44.71
CA ASP A 582 -4.54 0.82 -43.72
C ASP A 582 -5.11 1.20 -42.33
N TYR A 583 -6.40 0.96 -42.10
CA TYR A 583 -7.15 1.57 -40.99
C TYR A 583 -7.28 0.68 -39.74
N ASP A 584 -7.13 -0.64 -39.88
CA ASP A 584 -7.56 -1.63 -38.87
C ASP A 584 -6.78 -1.60 -37.54
N ARG A 585 -5.47 -1.33 -37.53
CA ARG A 585 -4.70 -1.24 -36.26
C ARG A 585 -4.81 0.11 -35.57
N GLY A 586 -4.78 1.20 -36.34
CA GLY A 586 -4.72 2.55 -35.79
C GLY A 586 -6.02 2.99 -35.11
N VAL A 587 -7.18 2.57 -35.64
CA VAL A 587 -8.49 2.91 -35.07
C VAL A 587 -8.86 2.00 -33.92
N LEU A 588 -8.49 0.72 -34.00
CA LEU A 588 -8.53 -0.18 -32.84
C LEU A 588 -7.78 0.44 -31.66
N LEU A 589 -6.57 0.97 -31.86
CA LEU A 589 -5.81 1.58 -30.76
C LEU A 589 -6.28 2.96 -30.30
N PHE A 590 -6.90 3.74 -31.18
CA PHE A 590 -7.57 4.98 -30.77
C PHE A 590 -8.79 4.68 -29.89
N ALA A 591 -9.49 3.56 -30.14
CA ALA A 591 -10.50 3.02 -29.23
C ALA A 591 -9.89 2.43 -27.94
N ILE A 592 -8.75 1.71 -28.03
CA ILE A 592 -7.99 1.17 -26.87
C ILE A 592 -7.72 2.24 -25.81
N LEU A 593 -7.40 3.45 -26.25
CA LEU A 593 -6.92 4.50 -25.35
C LEU A 593 -7.93 5.64 -25.16
N GLY A 594 -9.04 5.66 -25.91
CA GLY A 594 -10.24 6.41 -25.54
C GLY A 594 -10.95 5.86 -24.28
N GLY A 595 -10.88 4.55 -24.06
CA GLY A 595 -11.44 3.85 -22.89
C GLY A 595 -10.55 3.88 -21.62
N VAL A 596 -9.42 4.59 -21.64
CA VAL A 596 -8.40 4.56 -20.58
C VAL A 596 -8.03 5.98 -20.13
N ALA A 597 -7.88 6.18 -18.81
CA ALA A 597 -7.23 7.34 -18.22
C ALA A 597 -6.11 6.88 -17.27
N LEU A 598 -4.89 7.40 -17.43
CA LEU A 598 -3.72 7.07 -16.59
C LEU A 598 -3.36 8.28 -15.73
N GLN A 599 -3.57 8.18 -14.43
CA GLN A 599 -3.17 9.22 -13.48
C GLN A 599 -1.77 8.92 -12.94
N LEU A 600 -0.81 9.76 -13.29
CA LEU A 600 0.50 9.82 -12.65
C LEU A 600 0.37 10.56 -11.32
N ASN A 601 0.63 9.86 -10.22
CA ASN A 601 0.72 10.44 -8.88
C ASN A 601 2.19 10.74 -8.56
N ASP A 602 2.57 12.01 -8.64
CA ASP A 602 3.96 12.48 -8.60
C ASP A 602 4.86 11.94 -9.73
N THR A 603 6.18 12.17 -9.69
CA THR A 603 7.12 11.77 -10.76
C THR A 603 7.43 10.28 -10.82
N HIS A 604 7.27 9.55 -9.72
CA HIS A 604 7.63 8.13 -9.60
C HIS A 604 7.09 7.22 -10.74
N PRO A 605 5.80 7.31 -11.17
CA PRO A 605 5.29 6.50 -12.28
C PRO A 605 5.60 7.04 -13.69
N ALA A 606 6.34 8.15 -13.85
CA ALA A 606 6.47 8.85 -15.14
C ALA A 606 7.18 8.04 -16.24
N LEU A 607 7.93 6.99 -15.89
CA LEU A 607 8.44 6.01 -16.87
C LEU A 607 7.32 5.27 -17.63
N ALA A 608 6.06 5.40 -17.20
CA ALA A 608 4.90 4.92 -17.95
C ALA A 608 4.76 5.61 -19.32
N ILE A 609 5.19 6.87 -19.45
CA ILE A 609 5.17 7.60 -20.73
C ILE A 609 6.05 6.91 -21.78
N PRO A 610 7.37 6.70 -21.55
CA PRO A 610 8.22 6.00 -22.52
C PRO A 610 7.90 4.50 -22.63
N GLU A 611 7.37 3.84 -21.59
CA GLU A 611 6.97 2.42 -21.71
C GLU A 611 5.71 2.22 -22.55
N VAL A 612 4.71 3.11 -22.44
CA VAL A 612 3.58 3.12 -23.41
C VAL A 612 4.12 3.34 -24.81
N MET A 613 4.95 4.36 -25.04
CA MET A 613 5.56 4.59 -26.36
C MET A 613 6.32 3.36 -26.88
N ARG A 614 7.04 2.65 -26.02
CA ARG A 614 7.76 1.42 -26.37
C ARG A 614 6.82 0.33 -26.85
N VAL A 615 5.78 -0.01 -26.06
CA VAL A 615 4.81 -1.04 -26.45
C VAL A 615 4.07 -0.65 -27.74
N LEU A 616 3.65 0.62 -27.85
CA LEU A 616 2.95 1.12 -29.03
C LEU A 616 3.78 1.05 -30.31
N VAL A 617 5.07 1.36 -30.25
CA VAL A 617 5.95 1.41 -31.44
C VAL A 617 6.57 0.04 -31.74
N ASP A 618 7.05 -0.67 -30.72
CA ASP A 618 7.85 -1.89 -30.90
C ASP A 618 6.99 -3.17 -30.97
N GLU A 619 5.90 -3.24 -30.20
CA GLU A 619 5.06 -4.46 -30.08
C GLU A 619 3.74 -4.37 -30.86
N GLU A 620 3.08 -3.20 -30.87
CA GLU A 620 1.85 -2.99 -31.65
C GLU A 620 2.13 -2.47 -33.08
N HIS A 621 3.38 -2.04 -33.34
CA HIS A 621 3.87 -1.50 -34.61
C HIS A 621 3.13 -0.23 -35.09
N LEU A 622 2.83 0.71 -34.19
CA LEU A 622 2.29 2.02 -34.58
C LEU A 622 3.40 3.01 -34.95
N GLY A 623 3.18 3.74 -36.03
CA GLY A 623 4.03 4.88 -36.40
C GLY A 623 4.09 5.94 -35.29
N TRP A 624 5.31 6.38 -34.96
CA TRP A 624 5.67 7.27 -33.86
C TRP A 624 4.66 8.39 -33.57
N ASN A 625 4.28 9.18 -34.58
CA ASN A 625 3.38 10.33 -34.41
C ASN A 625 2.00 9.93 -33.87
N LYS A 626 1.47 8.77 -34.27
CA LYS A 626 0.19 8.25 -33.74
C LYS A 626 0.35 7.76 -32.30
N ALA A 627 1.43 7.02 -32.02
CA ALA A 627 1.73 6.56 -30.66
C ALA A 627 1.89 7.75 -29.68
N PHE A 628 2.58 8.80 -30.11
CA PHE A 628 2.82 10.00 -29.30
C PHE A 628 1.57 10.84 -29.05
N ASP A 629 0.73 11.06 -30.07
CA ASP A 629 -0.57 11.74 -29.92
C ASP A 629 -1.48 11.02 -28.93
N ILE A 630 -1.55 9.69 -29.00
CA ILE A 630 -2.36 8.89 -28.07
C ILE A 630 -1.77 8.92 -26.66
N THR A 631 -0.44 8.80 -26.52
CA THR A 631 0.27 8.91 -25.23
C THR A 631 -0.06 10.24 -24.54
N CYS A 632 -0.05 11.35 -25.29
CA CYS A 632 -0.39 12.66 -24.73
C CYS A 632 -1.84 12.78 -24.24
N LYS A 633 -2.77 11.97 -24.73
CA LYS A 633 -4.21 12.03 -24.42
C LYS A 633 -4.64 11.17 -23.24
N ILE A 634 -3.84 10.17 -22.87
CA ILE A 634 -4.17 9.26 -21.75
C ILE A 634 -3.57 9.68 -20.42
N PHE A 635 -2.43 10.39 -20.43
CA PHE A 635 -1.71 10.73 -19.21
C PHE A 635 -2.16 12.06 -18.60
N SER A 636 -2.53 12.00 -17.33
CA SER A 636 -2.72 13.17 -16.47
C SER A 636 -1.68 13.15 -15.35
N PHE A 637 -1.07 14.29 -15.03
CA PHE A 637 -0.03 14.40 -14.01
C PHE A 637 -0.49 15.23 -12.82
N THR A 638 -0.23 14.75 -11.61
CA THR A 638 -0.44 15.51 -10.37
C THR A 638 0.90 15.65 -9.67
N THR A 639 1.34 16.88 -9.41
CA THR A 639 2.59 17.16 -8.67
C THR A 639 2.29 17.55 -7.22
N HIS A 640 3.14 17.10 -6.31
CA HIS A 640 3.06 17.39 -4.86
C HIS A 640 4.22 18.28 -4.39
N THR A 641 5.14 18.64 -5.30
CA THR A 641 6.44 19.24 -4.98
C THR A 641 6.46 20.72 -5.32
N VAL A 642 6.64 21.56 -4.29
CA VAL A 642 6.67 23.04 -4.43
C VAL A 642 8.01 23.52 -4.98
N GLN A 643 9.13 23.00 -4.46
CA GLN A 643 10.48 23.40 -4.84
C GLN A 643 10.87 22.82 -6.22
N ALA A 644 11.88 23.42 -6.89
CA ALA A 644 12.29 22.98 -8.23
C ALA A 644 13.52 22.03 -8.17
N GLU A 645 14.36 22.25 -7.16
CA GLU A 645 15.54 21.48 -6.78
C GLU A 645 15.19 20.06 -6.33
N ALA A 646 14.00 19.95 -5.74
CA ALA A 646 13.32 18.77 -5.24
C ALA A 646 12.89 17.79 -6.34
N LEU A 647 12.62 18.28 -7.55
CA LEU A 647 12.08 17.45 -8.63
C LEU A 647 13.05 16.39 -9.10
N GLU A 648 12.53 15.18 -9.30
CA GLU A 648 13.31 13.99 -9.62
C GLU A 648 14.14 14.11 -10.91
N LYS A 649 15.41 13.70 -10.79
CA LYS A 649 16.40 13.69 -11.87
C LYS A 649 17.11 12.35 -11.93
N ILE A 650 16.97 11.64 -13.05
CA ILE A 650 17.61 10.34 -13.27
C ILE A 650 18.90 10.55 -14.09
N PRO A 651 20.09 10.14 -13.62
CA PRO A 651 21.32 10.22 -14.41
C PRO A 651 21.20 9.43 -15.73
N VAL A 652 21.66 10.02 -16.83
CA VAL A 652 21.56 9.43 -18.17
C VAL A 652 22.28 8.09 -18.26
N ASP A 653 23.47 7.95 -17.65
CA ASP A 653 24.25 6.71 -17.69
C ASP A 653 23.56 5.55 -16.94
N LEU A 654 22.89 5.87 -15.82
CA LEU A 654 22.09 4.92 -15.05
C LEU A 654 20.84 4.48 -15.83
N LEU A 655 20.15 5.44 -16.46
CA LEU A 655 18.97 5.12 -17.27
C LEU A 655 19.34 4.33 -18.53
N GLY A 656 20.45 4.66 -19.18
CA GLY A 656 20.92 4.01 -20.40
C GLY A 656 21.45 2.59 -20.20
N SER A 657 22.10 2.34 -19.06
CA SER A 657 22.54 0.99 -18.68
C SER A 657 21.37 0.09 -18.27
N LEU A 658 20.40 0.61 -17.51
CA LEU A 658 19.27 -0.18 -17.00
C LEU A 658 18.12 -0.34 -18.01
N LEU A 659 17.80 0.72 -18.76
CA LEU A 659 16.64 0.82 -19.66
C LEU A 659 17.08 1.36 -21.04
N PRO A 660 17.91 0.60 -21.78
CA PRO A 660 18.56 1.07 -22.99
C PRO A 660 17.56 1.45 -24.09
N ARG A 661 16.39 0.79 -24.19
CA ARG A 661 15.37 1.12 -25.20
C ARG A 661 14.65 2.45 -24.94
N HIS A 662 14.40 2.77 -23.66
CA HIS A 662 13.65 3.96 -23.26
C HIS A 662 14.48 5.24 -23.42
N LEU A 663 15.79 5.17 -23.16
CA LEU A 663 16.71 6.28 -23.40
C LEU A 663 17.28 6.30 -24.81
N GLN A 664 17.82 5.16 -25.24
CA GLN A 664 18.77 4.83 -26.31
C GLN A 664 19.85 5.86 -26.71
N VAL A 665 21.09 5.53 -26.35
CA VAL A 665 22.33 6.05 -26.95
C VAL A 665 23.14 4.84 -27.42
N ASN A 666 23.34 4.69 -28.74
CA ASN A 666 24.33 3.75 -29.26
C ASN A 666 25.65 4.52 -29.50
N GLY A 667 26.76 3.94 -29.04
CA GLY A 667 27.99 4.66 -28.72
C GLY A 667 28.74 5.35 -29.87
N GLU A 668 29.54 6.33 -29.47
CA GLU A 668 30.78 6.81 -30.11
C GLU A 668 31.01 6.49 -31.61
N ASN A 669 30.18 7.05 -32.51
CA ASN A 669 30.59 7.40 -33.88
C ASN A 669 29.52 8.19 -34.69
N CYS A 670 28.26 8.25 -34.23
CA CYS A 670 27.17 8.89 -35.01
C CYS A 670 27.23 10.43 -35.13
N PHE A 671 28.26 11.10 -34.59
CA PHE A 671 28.39 12.57 -34.65
C PHE A 671 28.84 13.15 -36.01
N ARG A 672 28.93 12.33 -37.08
CA ARG A 672 29.35 12.75 -38.43
C ARG A 672 28.47 12.21 -39.57
N VAL A 673 27.15 12.35 -39.47
CA VAL A 673 26.25 12.13 -40.62
C VAL A 673 25.57 13.44 -41.04
N ASN A 674 25.65 13.75 -42.34
CA ASN A 674 25.11 14.98 -42.92
C ASN A 674 23.57 15.04 -42.80
N LYS A 675 23.03 16.27 -42.72
CA LYS A 675 21.60 16.61 -42.58
C LYS A 675 20.63 15.98 -43.62
N ALA A 676 21.12 15.31 -44.66
CA ALA A 676 20.33 14.73 -45.73
C ALA A 676 19.95 13.24 -45.53
N SER A 677 20.53 12.54 -44.54
CA SER A 677 20.35 11.09 -44.37
C SER A 677 19.87 10.72 -42.96
N ARG A 678 18.62 11.06 -42.64
CA ARG A 678 17.95 10.74 -41.35
C ARG A 678 17.58 9.25 -41.18
N SER A 679 18.01 8.36 -42.08
CA SER A 679 17.52 6.96 -42.19
C SER A 679 18.34 5.89 -41.45
N CYS A 680 19.40 6.25 -40.73
CA CYS A 680 20.31 5.30 -40.05
C CYS A 680 20.58 5.62 -38.57
N CYS A 681 19.80 6.52 -37.96
CA CYS A 681 19.83 6.71 -36.50
C CYS A 681 18.72 5.89 -35.88
N VAL A 682 19.06 4.95 -35.00
CA VAL A 682 18.07 4.16 -34.26
C VAL A 682 17.22 5.09 -33.36
N PRO A 683 15.89 5.10 -33.48
CA PRO A 683 15.02 6.01 -32.71
C PRO A 683 15.09 5.73 -31.20
N SER A 684 15.13 6.77 -30.38
CA SER A 684 15.47 6.70 -28.96
C SER A 684 14.43 7.45 -28.12
N ILE A 685 13.58 6.73 -27.37
CA ILE A 685 12.24 7.22 -27.01
C ILE A 685 12.26 8.57 -26.26
N ILE A 686 13.01 8.70 -25.16
CA ILE A 686 13.07 9.95 -24.38
C ILE A 686 13.78 11.07 -25.15
N TYR A 687 14.82 10.76 -25.93
CA TYR A 687 15.51 11.78 -26.73
C TYR A 687 14.70 12.24 -27.93
N ASP A 688 13.90 11.38 -28.56
CA ASP A 688 13.01 11.74 -29.66
C ASP A 688 11.81 12.57 -29.16
N ILE A 689 11.24 12.22 -27.99
CA ILE A 689 10.27 13.08 -27.30
C ILE A 689 10.89 14.46 -27.02
N ASN A 690 12.12 14.51 -26.48
CA ASN A 690 12.81 15.78 -26.24
C ASN A 690 13.13 16.52 -27.55
N SER A 691 13.54 15.83 -28.61
CA SER A 691 13.84 16.43 -29.92
C SER A 691 12.60 17.10 -30.51
N TYR A 692 11.47 16.37 -30.52
CA TYR A 692 10.16 16.89 -30.93
C TYR A 692 9.73 18.09 -30.07
N PHE A 693 9.87 17.99 -28.75
CA PHE A 693 9.58 19.08 -27.81
C PHE A 693 10.43 20.33 -28.09
N MET A 694 11.73 20.16 -28.33
CA MET A 694 12.64 21.26 -28.62
C MET A 694 12.40 21.87 -30.01
N GLU A 695 11.92 21.10 -30.99
CA GLU A 695 11.43 21.64 -32.27
C GLU A 695 10.13 22.44 -32.07
N GLU A 696 9.19 21.99 -31.24
CA GLU A 696 7.95 22.72 -30.93
C GLU A 696 8.20 24.01 -30.11
N LEU A 697 9.08 23.96 -29.10
CA LEU A 697 9.50 25.15 -28.36
C LEU A 697 10.13 26.19 -29.30
N LYS A 698 11.02 25.80 -30.21
CA LYS A 698 11.64 26.73 -31.18
C LYS A 698 10.63 27.42 -32.08
N LYS A 699 9.49 26.79 -32.40
CA LYS A 699 8.40 27.43 -33.16
C LYS A 699 7.66 28.49 -32.34
N ARG A 700 7.54 28.29 -31.02
CA ARG A 700 6.75 29.17 -30.12
C ARG A 700 7.56 30.33 -29.52
N ILE A 701 8.76 30.05 -29.01
CA ILE A 701 9.63 31.02 -28.31
C ILE A 701 10.88 31.41 -29.10
N GLY A 702 11.05 30.89 -30.32
CA GLY A 702 12.21 31.20 -31.16
C GLY A 702 13.51 30.59 -30.61
N LEU A 703 14.56 31.42 -30.52
CA LEU A 703 15.92 31.01 -30.16
C LEU A 703 16.38 31.53 -28.78
N ASP A 704 15.47 31.63 -27.80
CA ASP A 704 15.85 31.83 -26.40
C ASP A 704 16.51 30.56 -25.85
N TYR A 705 17.83 30.46 -26.04
CA TYR A 705 18.63 29.32 -25.58
C TYR A 705 18.59 29.10 -24.06
N ASN A 706 18.37 30.15 -23.26
CA ASN A 706 18.29 30.03 -21.81
C ASN A 706 16.98 29.35 -21.41
N ARG A 707 15.86 29.79 -21.97
CA ARG A 707 14.54 29.15 -21.75
C ARG A 707 14.48 27.75 -22.32
N LEU A 708 14.99 27.55 -23.55
CA LEU A 708 15.13 26.22 -24.16
C LEU A 708 15.92 25.26 -23.25
N SER A 709 17.03 25.72 -22.66
CA SER A 709 17.82 24.92 -21.71
C SER A 709 17.08 24.62 -20.40
N ARG A 710 16.34 25.58 -19.85
CA ARG A 710 15.51 25.35 -18.63
C ARG A 710 14.35 24.37 -18.87
N MET A 711 13.72 24.44 -20.04
CA MET A 711 12.54 23.62 -20.36
C MET A 711 12.90 22.20 -20.81
N SER A 712 14.04 21.99 -21.50
CA SER A 712 14.49 20.69 -22.00
C SER A 712 14.32 19.55 -20.99
N ILE A 713 13.82 18.40 -21.44
CA ILE A 713 13.69 17.18 -20.64
C ILE A 713 15.09 16.66 -20.25
N VAL A 714 16.08 16.90 -21.11
CA VAL A 714 17.48 16.58 -20.87
C VAL A 714 18.16 17.79 -20.19
N GLU A 715 18.78 17.57 -19.04
CA GLU A 715 19.68 18.50 -18.38
C GLU A 715 21.11 18.21 -18.81
N GLU A 716 21.72 19.18 -19.50
CA GLU A 716 23.16 19.19 -19.77
C GLU A 716 23.89 19.80 -18.56
N GLY A 717 24.97 19.16 -18.11
CA GLY A 717 25.70 19.57 -16.92
C GLY A 717 26.82 18.59 -16.58
N ALA A 718 27.40 18.70 -15.38
CA ALA A 718 28.47 17.82 -14.91
C ALA A 718 28.05 16.34 -14.84
N VAL A 719 26.78 16.08 -14.52
CA VAL A 719 26.12 14.77 -14.68
C VAL A 719 24.88 14.99 -15.54
N LYS A 720 24.93 14.51 -16.78
CA LYS A 720 23.80 14.61 -17.71
C LYS A 720 22.60 13.84 -17.12
N SER A 721 21.44 14.47 -17.04
CA SER A 721 20.29 13.95 -16.29
C SER A 721 18.97 14.14 -17.01
N ILE A 722 18.02 13.22 -16.84
CA ILE A 722 16.64 13.33 -17.32
C ILE A 722 15.78 13.98 -16.24
N ARG A 723 15.14 15.10 -16.57
CA ARG A 723 14.19 15.83 -15.73
C ARG A 723 12.79 15.20 -15.87
N VAL A 724 12.46 14.31 -14.95
CA VAL A 724 11.26 13.47 -14.99
C VAL A 724 9.98 14.30 -14.92
N ALA A 725 10.01 15.41 -14.17
CA ALA A 725 8.93 16.38 -14.13
C ALA A 725 8.68 17.05 -15.50
N ASN A 726 9.73 17.47 -16.23
CA ASN A 726 9.58 18.10 -17.55
C ASN A 726 9.00 17.13 -18.58
N LEU A 727 9.39 15.85 -18.53
CA LEU A 727 8.80 14.77 -19.34
C LEU A 727 7.28 14.66 -19.06
N SER A 728 6.91 14.63 -17.78
CA SER A 728 5.52 14.48 -17.32
C SER A 728 4.66 15.68 -17.70
N LEU A 729 5.17 16.91 -17.53
CA LEU A 729 4.50 18.16 -17.91
C LEU A 729 4.25 18.23 -19.42
N PHE A 730 5.21 17.82 -20.24
CA PHE A 730 5.07 17.86 -21.69
C PHE A 730 4.08 16.80 -22.21
N CYS A 731 4.20 15.55 -21.74
CA CYS A 731 3.47 14.40 -22.28
C CYS A 731 2.11 14.14 -21.61
N SER A 732 1.64 15.01 -20.71
CA SER A 732 0.29 14.93 -20.13
C SER A 732 -0.66 15.96 -20.77
N HIS A 733 -1.94 15.62 -20.93
CA HIS A 733 -2.96 16.59 -21.37
C HIS A 733 -3.41 17.52 -20.23
N THR A 734 -3.29 17.08 -18.98
CA THR A 734 -3.65 17.87 -17.79
C THR A 734 -2.60 17.72 -16.71
N VAL A 735 -2.24 18.84 -16.09
CA VAL A 735 -1.31 18.97 -14.96
C VAL A 735 -2.06 19.58 -13.79
N ASN A 736 -2.10 18.88 -12.65
CA ASN A 736 -2.82 19.34 -11.45
C ASN A 736 -1.85 19.71 -10.31
N GLY A 737 -2.05 20.90 -9.74
CA GLY A 737 -1.60 21.22 -8.37
C GLY A 737 -2.61 20.74 -7.32
N VAL A 738 -2.14 20.51 -6.10
CA VAL A 738 -2.93 19.89 -5.00
C VAL A 738 -3.55 20.85 -3.97
N SER A 739 -3.43 22.13 -4.24
CA SER A 739 -4.14 23.25 -3.60
C SER A 739 -4.16 24.43 -4.58
N LYS A 740 -5.01 25.42 -4.32
CA LYS A 740 -5.06 26.65 -5.10
C LYS A 740 -3.72 27.40 -5.05
N LEU A 741 -3.17 27.62 -3.86
CA LEU A 741 -1.87 28.28 -3.65
C LEU A 741 -0.72 27.52 -4.32
N HIS A 742 -0.71 26.18 -4.26
CA HIS A 742 0.32 25.40 -4.97
C HIS A 742 0.20 25.55 -6.49
N SER A 743 -1.02 25.62 -7.04
CA SER A 743 -1.21 25.89 -8.45
C SER A 743 -0.70 27.28 -8.84
N GLU A 744 -0.99 28.32 -8.06
CA GLU A 744 -0.44 29.67 -8.26
C GLU A 744 1.11 29.66 -8.28
N LEU A 745 1.75 28.87 -7.40
CA LEU A 745 3.21 28.69 -7.42
C LEU A 745 3.71 27.94 -8.67
N LEU A 746 2.97 26.94 -9.18
CA LEU A 746 3.31 26.22 -10.41
C LEU A 746 3.13 27.10 -11.68
N GLN A 747 2.19 28.04 -11.65
CA GLN A 747 1.90 28.98 -12.75
C GLN A 747 3.05 29.97 -13.02
N THR A 748 4.00 30.13 -12.10
CA THR A 748 5.18 31.01 -12.28
C THR A 748 6.26 30.47 -13.22
N ARG A 749 6.04 29.31 -13.87
CA ARG A 749 7.07 28.56 -14.61
C ARG A 749 6.91 28.67 -16.13
N ASP A 750 8.04 28.58 -16.85
CA ASP A 750 8.13 28.70 -18.32
C ASP A 750 7.12 27.83 -19.12
N PHE A 751 6.63 26.72 -18.54
CA PHE A 751 5.61 25.85 -19.13
C PHE A 751 4.19 26.44 -19.11
N TYR A 752 3.81 27.16 -18.05
CA TYR A 752 2.46 27.71 -17.91
C TYR A 752 2.18 28.81 -18.92
N GLU A 753 3.19 29.65 -19.21
CA GLU A 753 3.06 30.69 -20.25
C GLU A 753 2.79 30.13 -21.66
N LEU A 754 3.18 28.89 -21.94
CA LEU A 754 3.06 28.28 -23.29
C LEU A 754 1.84 27.36 -23.47
N TRP A 755 1.34 26.80 -22.36
CA TRP A 755 0.20 25.89 -22.31
C TRP A 755 -0.64 26.12 -21.04
N PRO A 756 -1.16 27.33 -20.80
CA PRO A 756 -1.92 27.63 -19.58
C PRO A 756 -3.16 26.74 -19.43
N GLU A 757 -3.75 26.30 -20.54
CA GLU A 757 -4.91 25.40 -20.59
C GLU A 757 -4.65 24.00 -20.00
N LYS A 758 -3.38 23.56 -19.94
CA LYS A 758 -3.02 22.28 -19.30
C LYS A 758 -3.07 22.34 -17.77
N PHE A 759 -2.86 23.52 -17.18
CA PHE A 759 -2.66 23.65 -15.75
C PHE A 759 -3.99 23.86 -15.03
N GLN A 760 -4.30 22.94 -14.14
CA GLN A 760 -5.46 22.98 -13.26
C GLN A 760 -5.02 22.80 -11.80
N TYR A 761 -5.98 22.81 -10.88
CA TYR A 761 -5.77 22.33 -9.52
C TYR A 761 -6.91 21.40 -9.11
N LYS A 762 -6.62 20.56 -8.11
CA LYS A 762 -7.54 19.66 -7.42
C LYS A 762 -7.15 19.70 -5.96
N THR A 763 -7.89 20.45 -5.14
CA THR A 763 -7.59 20.51 -3.70
C THR A 763 -7.74 19.11 -3.11
N ASN A 764 -6.68 18.65 -2.43
CA ASN A 764 -6.70 17.35 -1.77
C ASN A 764 -7.84 17.25 -0.75
N GLY A 765 -8.30 16.02 -0.53
CA GLY A 765 -9.29 15.69 0.49
C GLY A 765 -8.97 14.38 1.20
N VAL A 766 -9.75 14.07 2.24
CA VAL A 766 -9.66 12.84 3.02
C VAL A 766 -11.06 12.22 3.19
N THR A 767 -11.12 10.89 3.35
CA THR A 767 -12.41 10.19 3.48
C THR A 767 -13.03 10.36 4.87
N GLN A 768 -14.26 10.89 4.93
CA GLN A 768 -15.03 10.98 6.18
C GLN A 768 -15.40 9.61 6.76
N ARG A 769 -15.46 8.53 5.94
CA ARG A 769 -15.73 7.17 6.43
C ARG A 769 -14.65 6.75 7.41
N ARG A 770 -13.39 6.89 7.04
CA ARG A 770 -12.28 6.54 7.94
C ARG A 770 -12.07 7.58 9.05
N TRP A 771 -11.99 8.86 8.67
CA TRP A 771 -11.56 9.91 9.61
C TRP A 771 -12.67 10.50 10.48
N ILE A 772 -13.92 10.03 10.36
CA ILE A 772 -14.99 10.29 11.33
C ILE A 772 -15.71 8.99 11.71
N VAL A 773 -16.26 8.23 10.75
CA VAL A 773 -17.13 7.07 11.07
C VAL A 773 -16.36 5.94 11.77
N VAL A 774 -15.17 5.57 11.28
CA VAL A 774 -14.30 4.56 11.90
C VAL A 774 -13.61 5.10 13.15
N SER A 775 -12.93 6.25 13.06
CA SER A 775 -12.08 6.76 14.15
C SER A 775 -12.85 7.40 15.31
N ASN A 776 -14.02 7.97 15.05
CA ASN A 776 -14.78 8.77 16.01
C ASN A 776 -16.30 8.49 15.93
N PRO A 777 -16.76 7.26 16.19
CA PRO A 777 -18.16 6.87 16.07
C PRO A 777 -19.10 7.69 16.98
N ASN A 778 -18.60 8.17 18.12
CA ASN A 778 -19.35 9.07 19.01
C ASN A 778 -19.67 10.42 18.36
N LEU A 779 -18.70 11.01 17.62
CA LEU A 779 -18.94 12.23 16.84
C LEU A 779 -19.82 11.94 15.63
N CYS A 780 -19.65 10.79 14.97
CA CYS A 780 -20.52 10.36 13.86
C CYS A 780 -22.00 10.30 14.28
N ALA A 781 -22.29 9.65 15.42
CA ALA A 781 -23.64 9.59 15.99
C ALA A 781 -24.17 10.97 16.40
N LEU A 782 -23.31 11.83 16.98
CA LEU A 782 -23.68 13.19 17.36
C LEU A 782 -24.06 14.04 16.14
N ILE A 783 -23.23 14.06 15.09
CA ILE A 783 -23.50 14.78 13.84
C ILE A 783 -24.82 14.28 13.23
N SER A 784 -25.01 12.97 13.14
CA SER A 784 -26.19 12.36 12.52
C SER A 784 -27.47 12.68 13.30
N LYS A 785 -27.41 12.73 14.64
CA LYS A 785 -28.51 13.17 15.50
C LYS A 785 -28.89 14.62 15.24
N TRP A 786 -27.93 15.54 15.20
CA TRP A 786 -28.19 16.98 15.06
C TRP A 786 -28.55 17.42 13.63
N LEU A 787 -28.08 16.69 12.61
CA LEU A 787 -28.54 16.85 11.23
C LEU A 787 -29.84 16.08 10.92
N GLY A 788 -30.26 15.18 11.81
CA GLY A 788 -31.44 14.32 11.62
C GLY A 788 -31.30 13.25 10.53
N THR A 789 -30.08 12.97 10.06
CA THR A 789 -29.79 12.02 8.99
C THR A 789 -28.35 11.52 9.04
N GLU A 790 -28.09 10.30 8.56
CA GLU A 790 -26.75 9.76 8.30
C GLU A 790 -26.29 9.98 6.85
N SER A 791 -27.13 10.57 5.99
CA SER A 791 -26.81 10.80 4.57
C SER A 791 -25.55 11.65 4.35
N TRP A 792 -25.15 12.45 5.33
CA TRP A 792 -23.93 13.27 5.28
C TRP A 792 -22.65 12.44 5.09
N ILE A 793 -22.67 11.14 5.42
CA ILE A 793 -21.53 10.24 5.21
C ILE A 793 -21.24 10.05 3.70
N ARG A 794 -22.25 10.18 2.83
CA ARG A 794 -22.10 10.23 1.35
C ARG A 794 -22.21 11.65 0.78
N ASP A 795 -22.98 12.54 1.40
CA ASP A 795 -23.16 13.93 0.99
C ASP A 795 -22.59 14.90 2.04
N ILE A 796 -21.28 15.10 2.02
CA ILE A 796 -20.55 15.80 3.08
C ILE A 796 -20.96 17.27 3.26
N ASP A 797 -21.58 17.88 2.25
CA ASP A 797 -21.96 19.30 2.28
C ASP A 797 -23.11 19.55 3.27
N LEU A 798 -23.86 18.50 3.64
CA LEU A 798 -24.84 18.53 4.73
C LEU A 798 -24.22 18.90 6.09
N LEU A 799 -22.91 18.73 6.30
CA LEU A 799 -22.23 19.20 7.51
C LEU A 799 -22.38 20.72 7.75
N MET A 800 -22.63 21.50 6.70
CA MET A 800 -22.88 22.94 6.83
C MET A 800 -24.10 23.25 7.72
N GLY A 801 -25.08 22.34 7.83
CA GLY A 801 -26.24 22.49 8.73
C GLY A 801 -25.87 22.64 10.21
N LEU A 802 -24.72 22.12 10.64
CA LEU A 802 -24.22 22.28 12.01
C LEU A 802 -23.94 23.75 12.37
N ARG A 803 -23.81 24.65 11.39
CA ARG A 803 -23.61 26.09 11.63
C ARG A 803 -24.80 26.73 12.34
N GLU A 804 -26.03 26.24 12.08
CA GLU A 804 -27.26 26.75 12.73
C GLU A 804 -27.27 26.45 14.23
N TYR A 805 -26.72 25.31 14.64
CA TYR A 805 -26.64 24.85 16.02
C TYR A 805 -25.33 25.24 16.73
N ALA A 806 -24.42 25.97 16.09
CA ALA A 806 -23.10 26.29 16.64
C ALA A 806 -23.11 27.16 17.93
N THR A 807 -24.26 27.70 18.31
CA THR A 807 -24.49 28.42 19.57
C THR A 807 -25.46 27.72 20.53
N ASP A 808 -25.92 26.50 20.20
CA ASP A 808 -26.82 25.73 21.06
C ASP A 808 -26.07 25.11 22.25
N ILE A 809 -26.57 25.39 23.45
CA ILE A 809 -25.96 24.97 24.72
C ILE A 809 -26.01 23.45 24.89
N SER A 810 -27.04 22.79 24.38
CA SER A 810 -27.21 21.34 24.44
C SER A 810 -26.20 20.64 23.52
N LEU A 811 -26.03 21.14 22.29
CA LEU A 811 -24.98 20.66 21.39
C LEU A 811 -23.60 20.87 22.02
N HIS A 812 -23.34 22.02 22.65
CA HIS A 812 -22.06 22.29 23.33
C HIS A 812 -21.75 21.26 24.42
N GLN A 813 -22.73 20.91 25.26
CA GLN A 813 -22.56 19.90 26.32
C GLN A 813 -22.25 18.51 25.74
N GLU A 814 -23.01 18.08 24.72
CA GLU A 814 -22.79 16.79 24.06
C GLU A 814 -21.43 16.74 23.35
N TRP A 815 -21.03 17.82 22.67
CA TRP A 815 -19.75 17.96 21.97
C TRP A 815 -18.55 17.89 22.93
N GLN A 816 -18.65 18.59 24.07
CA GLN A 816 -17.63 18.53 25.13
C GLN A 816 -17.51 17.12 25.74
N MET A 817 -18.63 16.40 25.90
CA MET A 817 -18.60 15.02 26.37
C MET A 817 -17.91 14.09 25.37
N VAL A 818 -18.22 14.20 24.08
CA VAL A 818 -17.54 13.44 23.01
C VAL A 818 -16.03 13.71 23.02
N ARG A 819 -15.61 14.99 23.09
CA ARG A 819 -14.18 15.34 23.21
C ARG A 819 -13.55 14.72 24.47
N ARG A 820 -14.23 14.76 25.62
CA ARG A 820 -13.71 14.20 26.88
C ARG A 820 -13.50 12.68 26.80
N VAL A 821 -14.44 11.94 26.18
CA VAL A 821 -14.29 10.49 25.96
C VAL A 821 -13.11 10.19 25.03
N ASN A 822 -12.93 10.94 23.94
CA ASN A 822 -11.80 10.72 23.03
C ASN A 822 -10.45 11.08 23.68
N LYS A 823 -10.41 12.13 24.53
CA LYS A 823 -9.23 12.47 25.33
C LYS A 823 -8.90 11.40 26.38
N MET A 824 -9.91 10.78 26.98
CA MET A 824 -9.74 9.66 27.92
C MET A 824 -9.04 8.48 27.23
N ARG A 825 -9.53 8.07 26.06
CA ARG A 825 -8.90 6.99 25.26
C ARG A 825 -7.45 7.30 24.87
N LEU A 826 -7.15 8.54 24.51
CA LEU A 826 -5.77 8.95 24.21
C LEU A 826 -4.90 9.02 25.47
N ALA A 827 -5.44 9.44 26.61
CA ALA A 827 -4.73 9.42 27.90
C ALA A 827 -4.42 7.98 28.35
N GLU A 828 -5.37 7.05 28.21
CA GLU A 828 -5.20 5.61 28.46
C GLU A 828 -4.13 5.01 27.54
N TYR A 829 -4.12 5.36 26.25
CA TYR A 829 -3.05 4.97 25.33
C TYR A 829 -1.68 5.50 25.79
N ILE A 830 -1.59 6.76 26.17
CA ILE A 830 -0.35 7.36 26.69
C ILE A 830 0.09 6.65 27.98
N GLU A 831 -0.82 6.40 28.93
CA GLU A 831 -0.49 5.72 30.18
C GLU A 831 0.00 4.28 29.92
N ALA A 832 -0.76 3.49 29.16
CA ALA A 832 -0.43 2.11 28.80
C ALA A 832 0.95 2.03 28.13
N THR A 833 1.20 2.87 27.14
CA THR A 833 2.45 2.82 26.39
C THR A 833 3.64 3.45 27.14
N SER A 834 3.40 4.13 28.27
CA SER A 834 4.45 4.53 29.22
C SER A 834 4.83 3.44 30.23
N GLY A 835 3.95 2.48 30.50
CA GLY A 835 4.17 1.41 31.49
C GLY A 835 4.95 0.19 30.98
N LEU A 836 5.21 0.09 29.66
CA LEU A 836 5.79 -1.09 29.02
C LEU A 836 7.32 -1.18 29.21
N LYS A 837 7.78 -1.94 30.21
CA LYS A 837 9.21 -2.15 30.52
C LYS A 837 10.09 -2.68 29.38
N CYS A 838 9.52 -3.32 28.36
CA CYS A 838 10.26 -3.89 27.22
C CYS A 838 10.13 -3.10 25.92
N CYS A 839 9.43 -1.96 25.92
CA CYS A 839 9.33 -1.05 24.79
C CYS A 839 9.42 0.38 25.31
N CYS A 840 10.56 1.05 25.11
CA CYS A 840 10.91 2.35 25.69
C CYS A 840 10.13 3.52 25.04
N ILE A 841 8.80 3.43 25.04
CA ILE A 841 7.93 4.22 24.16
C ILE A 841 7.68 5.62 24.73
N ILE A 842 7.60 5.79 26.05
CA ILE A 842 7.50 7.11 26.69
C ILE A 842 8.54 7.21 27.80
N VAL A 843 9.15 8.39 27.96
CA VAL A 843 10.30 8.58 28.85
C VAL A 843 9.87 8.45 30.31
N VAL A 844 10.11 7.27 30.86
CA VAL A 844 9.96 6.93 32.28
C VAL A 844 11.20 6.15 32.67
N ASN A 845 11.87 6.57 33.75
CA ASN A 845 13.03 5.86 34.29
C ASN A 845 12.57 4.49 34.83
N LEU A 846 13.43 3.47 34.85
CA LEU A 846 13.06 2.06 35.12
C LEU A 846 12.34 1.80 36.46
N ASP A 847 12.40 2.77 37.39
CA ASP A 847 11.81 2.75 38.73
C ASP A 847 10.53 3.60 38.89
N SER A 848 10.07 4.30 37.85
CA SER A 848 8.98 5.30 37.95
C SER A 848 7.59 4.77 37.57
N GLN A 849 6.55 5.44 38.10
CA GLN A 849 5.13 5.11 37.86
C GLN A 849 4.70 5.41 36.40
N PRO A 850 3.65 4.76 35.88
CA PRO A 850 3.10 5.09 34.57
C PRO A 850 2.67 6.56 34.50
N MET A 851 2.86 7.18 33.33
CA MET A 851 2.67 8.61 33.14
C MET A 851 1.19 8.94 32.87
N GLN A 852 0.51 9.40 33.90
CA GLN A 852 -0.84 9.93 33.80
C GLN A 852 -0.84 11.38 33.26
N VAL A 853 -1.87 11.72 32.48
CA VAL A 853 -2.06 13.04 31.89
C VAL A 853 -3.46 13.57 32.22
N SER A 854 -3.55 14.86 32.59
CA SER A 854 -4.83 15.45 32.98
C SER A 854 -5.77 15.67 31.79
N LEU A 855 -6.99 15.16 31.87
CA LEU A 855 -8.03 15.35 30.84
C LEU A 855 -8.51 16.81 30.71
N ASP A 856 -8.28 17.62 31.76
CA ASP A 856 -8.67 19.03 31.80
C ASP A 856 -7.59 19.96 31.21
N ALA A 857 -6.39 19.43 30.94
CA ALA A 857 -5.34 20.12 30.19
C ALA A 857 -5.64 20.12 28.69
N MET A 858 -5.24 21.18 27.97
CA MET A 858 -5.37 21.21 26.51
C MET A 858 -4.40 20.24 25.85
N PHE A 859 -4.92 19.38 24.96
CA PHE A 859 -4.09 18.43 24.19
C PHE A 859 -3.62 19.12 22.90
N ASP A 860 -2.33 19.48 22.87
CA ASP A 860 -1.67 20.25 21.81
C ASP A 860 -0.75 19.33 20.98
N VAL A 861 -1.11 19.11 19.71
CA VAL A 861 -0.63 17.97 18.93
C VAL A 861 0.15 18.41 17.68
N GLN A 862 1.39 17.94 17.53
CA GLN A 862 2.17 18.08 16.30
C GLN A 862 2.69 16.71 15.82
N ILE A 863 1.90 16.05 14.96
CA ILE A 863 2.29 14.73 14.43
C ILE A 863 2.35 14.74 12.90
N LYS A 864 3.56 14.50 12.38
CA LYS A 864 3.94 14.45 10.95
C LYS A 864 5.41 14.00 10.82
N ARG A 865 5.88 13.67 9.61
CA ARG A 865 7.33 13.45 9.31
C ARG A 865 8.21 14.47 10.03
N ILE A 866 9.25 14.02 10.70
CA ILE A 866 10.21 14.90 11.38
C ILE A 866 11.15 15.50 10.32
N HIS A 867 11.15 16.82 10.20
CA HIS A 867 11.95 17.55 9.22
C HIS A 867 12.13 19.01 9.65
N GLU A 868 13.28 19.62 9.36
CA GLU A 868 13.54 21.02 9.70
C GLU A 868 12.45 22.00 9.18
N TYR A 869 11.98 21.88 7.92
CA TYR A 869 10.92 22.75 7.37
C TYR A 869 9.53 22.54 7.98
N LYS A 870 9.26 21.35 8.57
CA LYS A 870 8.02 21.05 9.31
C LYS A 870 8.05 21.64 10.73
N ARG A 871 9.20 22.17 11.15
CA ARG A 871 9.46 22.97 12.35
C ARG A 871 9.01 22.34 13.68
N GLN A 872 9.16 21.03 13.86
CA GLN A 872 9.10 20.43 15.21
C GLN A 872 10.11 21.09 16.19
N LEU A 873 11.23 21.59 15.67
CA LEU A 873 12.19 22.37 16.43
C LEU A 873 11.62 23.73 16.92
N LEU A 874 10.74 24.39 16.17
CA LEU A 874 10.06 25.61 16.64
C LEU A 874 9.12 25.29 17.82
N ASN A 875 8.36 24.20 17.70
CA ASN A 875 7.44 23.76 18.75
C ASN A 875 8.19 23.43 20.05
N ILE A 876 9.21 22.57 20.00
CA ILE A 876 9.97 22.18 21.19
C ILE A 876 10.68 23.38 21.85
N LEU A 877 11.19 24.35 21.08
CA LEU A 877 11.74 25.60 21.62
C LEU A 877 10.66 26.46 22.32
N GLY A 878 9.43 26.49 21.81
CA GLY A 878 8.29 27.13 22.48
C GLY A 878 7.83 26.39 23.75
N ILE A 879 7.93 25.07 23.77
CA ILE A 879 7.66 24.23 24.96
C ILE A 879 8.72 24.49 26.04
N ILE A 880 10.00 24.57 25.67
CA ILE A 880 11.11 24.98 26.56
C ILE A 880 10.85 26.38 27.12
N HIS A 881 10.40 27.34 26.28
CA HIS A 881 10.03 28.69 26.73
C HIS A 881 8.88 28.66 27.75
N ARG A 882 7.82 27.88 27.50
CA ARG A 882 6.70 27.73 28.45
C ARG A 882 7.17 27.13 29.78
N TYR A 883 7.98 26.08 29.75
CA TYR A 883 8.56 25.46 30.94
C TYR A 883 9.41 26.46 31.76
N ASP A 884 10.31 27.20 31.09
CA ASP A 884 11.14 28.22 31.73
C ASP A 884 10.28 29.36 32.34
N CYS A 885 9.21 29.79 31.66
CA CYS A 885 8.25 30.74 32.22
C CYS A 885 7.57 30.19 33.50
N ILE A 886 7.09 28.95 33.49
CA ILE A 886 6.43 28.32 34.66
C ILE A 886 7.41 28.23 35.85
N LYS A 887 8.66 27.81 35.61
CA LYS A 887 9.68 27.70 36.67
C LYS A 887 10.01 29.04 37.31
N ASN A 888 10.13 30.10 36.51
CA ASN A 888 10.41 31.46 37.01
C ASN A 888 9.17 32.22 37.52
N MET A 889 7.96 31.65 37.37
CA MET A 889 6.71 32.24 37.85
C MET A 889 6.47 31.94 39.35
N ALA A 890 5.95 32.93 40.07
CA ALA A 890 5.52 32.80 41.46
C ALA A 890 4.42 31.73 41.62
N LYS A 891 4.43 31.00 42.75
CA LYS A 891 3.56 29.82 42.95
C LYS A 891 2.06 30.11 42.82
N ASP A 892 1.61 31.30 43.20
CA ASP A 892 0.20 31.67 43.09
C ASP A 892 -0.22 32.01 41.65
N ASP A 893 0.68 32.60 40.86
CA ASP A 893 0.42 32.89 39.44
C ASP A 893 0.43 31.64 38.57
N ARG A 894 1.16 30.59 38.95
CA ARG A 894 1.15 29.28 38.27
C ARG A 894 -0.27 28.70 38.13
N ARG A 895 -1.20 29.03 39.04
CA ARG A 895 -2.61 28.60 38.98
C ARG A 895 -3.41 29.22 37.82
N LYS A 896 -2.89 30.27 37.19
CA LYS A 896 -3.50 30.96 36.04
C LYS A 896 -3.01 30.40 34.70
N VAL A 897 -2.00 29.53 34.71
CA VAL A 897 -1.45 28.88 33.51
C VAL A 897 -2.43 27.82 33.03
N VAL A 898 -2.82 27.88 31.75
CA VAL A 898 -3.61 26.81 31.12
C VAL A 898 -2.77 25.54 31.08
N PRO A 899 -3.20 24.43 31.74
CA PRO A 899 -2.45 23.18 31.71
C PRO A 899 -2.40 22.62 30.29
N ARG A 900 -1.26 22.06 29.88
CA ARG A 900 -1.08 21.46 28.55
C ARG A 900 -0.44 20.08 28.57
N VAL A 901 -0.90 19.24 27.66
CA VAL A 901 -0.23 17.99 27.25
C VAL A 901 0.22 18.21 25.81
N CYS A 902 1.51 18.48 25.63
CA CYS A 902 2.12 18.67 24.32
C CYS A 902 2.52 17.31 23.76
N ILE A 903 1.98 16.93 22.60
CA ILE A 903 2.15 15.62 21.97
C ILE A 903 2.87 15.81 20.63
N ILE A 904 4.08 15.29 20.52
CA ILE A 904 4.86 15.26 19.27
C ILE A 904 4.94 13.82 18.78
N GLY A 905 4.97 13.59 17.47
CA GLY A 905 5.20 12.25 16.94
C GLY A 905 5.56 12.25 15.46
N GLY A 906 6.17 11.16 15.02
CA GLY A 906 6.55 10.94 13.62
C GLY A 906 7.93 10.32 13.44
N LYS A 907 8.20 9.91 12.21
CA LYS A 907 9.45 9.24 11.80
C LYS A 907 10.42 10.24 11.15
N ALA A 908 11.70 10.13 11.47
CA ALA A 908 12.81 10.77 10.74
C ALA A 908 13.30 9.84 9.61
N ALA A 909 14.02 10.36 8.60
CA ALA A 909 14.69 9.47 7.64
C ALA A 909 15.81 8.67 8.33
N PRO A 910 16.13 7.45 7.88
CA PRO A 910 17.24 6.67 8.44
C PRO A 910 18.58 7.43 8.39
N GLY A 911 18.84 8.16 7.29
CA GLY A 911 20.05 8.96 7.08
C GLY A 911 19.95 10.45 7.44
N TYR A 912 18.82 10.94 8.00
CA TYR A 912 18.63 12.38 8.26
C TYR A 912 18.96 12.74 9.71
N GLU A 913 20.25 12.97 9.95
CA GLU A 913 20.84 13.28 11.26
C GLU A 913 20.11 14.39 12.03
N MET A 914 19.75 15.52 11.41
CA MET A 914 19.08 16.60 12.14
C MET A 914 17.67 16.22 12.57
N ALA A 915 16.92 15.47 11.77
CA ALA A 915 15.60 14.99 12.17
C ALA A 915 15.70 14.00 13.35
N LYS A 916 16.70 13.11 13.35
CA LYS A 916 16.99 12.23 14.50
C LYS A 916 17.41 13.02 15.75
N LYS A 917 18.19 14.11 15.59
CA LYS A 917 18.52 15.04 16.69
C LYS A 917 17.31 15.76 17.27
N ILE A 918 16.33 16.14 16.45
CA ILE A 918 15.07 16.74 16.92
C ILE A 918 14.27 15.74 17.76
N ILE A 919 14.17 14.46 17.36
CA ILE A 919 13.54 13.41 18.16
C ILE A 919 14.23 13.29 19.52
N LYS A 920 15.57 13.16 19.53
CA LYS A 920 16.35 13.05 20.77
C LYS A 920 16.20 14.29 21.69
N LEU A 921 16.07 15.49 21.12
CA LEU A 921 15.77 16.70 21.90
C LEU A 921 14.38 16.63 22.55
N CYS A 922 13.36 16.16 21.83
CA CYS A 922 12.01 15.98 22.39
C CYS A 922 12.04 15.04 23.60
N HIS A 923 12.75 13.91 23.52
CA HIS A 923 12.89 12.98 24.64
C HIS A 923 13.68 13.59 25.82
N ALA A 924 14.81 14.27 25.58
CA ALA A 924 15.61 14.89 26.63
C ALA A 924 14.87 16.03 27.38
N VAL A 925 14.04 16.79 26.66
CA VAL A 925 13.18 17.81 27.26
C VAL A 925 12.00 17.18 28.01
N ALA A 926 11.39 16.11 27.46
CA ALA A 926 10.30 15.39 28.11
C ALA A 926 10.72 14.79 29.46
N GLU A 927 11.91 14.18 29.52
CA GLU A 927 12.51 13.65 30.75
C GLU A 927 12.60 14.71 31.85
N LYS A 928 12.97 15.94 31.47
CA LYS A 928 13.09 17.05 32.41
C LYS A 928 11.73 17.57 32.86
N ILE A 929 10.81 17.83 31.91
CA ILE A 929 9.50 18.43 32.18
C ILE A 929 8.62 17.48 33.01
N ASN A 930 8.49 16.23 32.59
CA ASN A 930 7.49 15.31 33.16
C ASN A 930 7.81 14.92 34.61
N ASN A 931 9.10 14.94 34.98
CA ASN A 931 9.61 14.64 36.31
C ASN A 931 9.78 15.89 37.20
N ASP A 932 9.48 17.10 36.73
CA ASP A 932 9.64 18.32 37.53
C ASP A 932 8.42 18.59 38.42
N SER A 933 8.58 18.31 39.72
CA SER A 933 7.55 18.54 40.74
C SER A 933 7.08 20.00 40.92
N ASP A 934 7.84 21.01 40.47
CA ASP A 934 7.38 22.41 40.46
C ASP A 934 6.36 22.70 39.36
N VAL A 935 6.35 21.88 38.31
CA VAL A 935 5.53 22.01 37.10
C VAL A 935 4.31 21.09 37.20
N GLY A 936 4.50 19.85 37.66
CA GLY A 936 3.42 18.89 37.86
C GLY A 936 2.64 18.64 36.57
N ASP A 937 1.34 18.89 36.60
CA ASP A 937 0.43 18.68 35.45
C ASP A 937 0.14 19.96 34.66
N LEU A 938 0.78 21.09 34.99
CA LEU A 938 0.67 22.33 34.21
C LEU A 938 1.29 22.19 32.81
N LEU A 939 2.27 21.32 32.67
CA LEU A 939 2.89 20.99 31.39
C LEU A 939 3.43 19.56 31.40
N LYS A 940 2.93 18.73 30.49
CA LYS A 940 3.52 17.42 30.12
C LYS A 940 3.96 17.46 28.66
N LEU A 941 5.03 16.74 28.35
CA LEU A 941 5.51 16.53 26.98
C LEU A 941 5.58 15.03 26.68
N VAL A 942 4.90 14.62 25.60
CA VAL A 942 4.80 13.24 25.15
C VAL A 942 5.39 13.14 23.75
N PHE A 943 6.24 12.14 23.52
CA PHE A 943 6.59 11.71 22.17
C PHE A 943 5.89 10.38 21.87
N ILE A 944 5.08 10.33 20.82
CA ILE A 944 4.43 9.11 20.36
C ILE A 944 5.27 8.49 19.23
N PRO A 945 5.88 7.31 19.44
CA PRO A 945 6.66 6.62 18.42
C PRO A 945 5.75 5.84 17.46
N ASP A 946 6.37 5.37 16.39
CA ASP A 946 5.83 4.50 15.34
C ASP A 946 4.51 4.97 14.72
N TYR A 947 4.32 6.28 14.65
CA TYR A 947 3.10 6.90 14.16
C TYR A 947 2.65 6.37 12.78
N ASN A 948 1.49 5.72 12.77
CA ASN A 948 0.80 5.08 11.64
C ASN A 948 -0.68 5.52 11.60
N VAL A 949 -1.55 4.90 10.78
CA VAL A 949 -2.99 5.25 10.77
C VAL A 949 -3.68 4.82 12.07
N SER A 950 -3.40 3.62 12.61
CA SER A 950 -4.01 3.17 13.86
C SER A 950 -3.83 4.17 15.02
N VAL A 951 -2.61 4.73 15.16
CA VAL A 951 -2.29 5.79 16.13
C VAL A 951 -2.93 7.13 15.73
N ALA A 952 -2.98 7.47 14.44
CA ALA A 952 -3.65 8.69 13.97
C ALA A 952 -5.14 8.71 14.29
N GLU A 953 -5.82 7.58 14.15
CA GLU A 953 -7.23 7.43 14.49
C GLU A 953 -7.51 7.55 16.00
N LEU A 954 -6.51 7.37 16.87
CA LEU A 954 -6.62 7.66 18.32
C LEU A 954 -6.32 9.14 18.62
N VAL A 955 -5.24 9.67 18.05
CA VAL A 955 -4.77 11.03 18.38
C VAL A 955 -5.68 12.10 17.80
N ILE A 956 -6.16 11.95 16.56
CA ILE A 956 -6.92 12.99 15.86
C ILE A 956 -8.26 13.30 16.57
N PRO A 957 -9.07 12.30 17.01
CA PRO A 957 -10.26 12.55 17.82
C PRO A 957 -9.95 13.07 19.22
N GLY A 958 -8.78 12.74 19.79
CA GLY A 958 -8.36 13.18 21.12
C GLY A 958 -7.72 14.58 21.18
N ALA A 959 -7.38 15.20 20.05
CA ALA A 959 -6.73 16.50 20.03
C ALA A 959 -7.70 17.67 20.26
N ASP A 960 -7.24 18.67 21.04
CA ASP A 960 -7.93 19.95 21.18
C ASP A 960 -7.35 20.97 20.17
N LEU A 961 -6.02 21.05 20.10
CA LEU A 961 -5.25 21.94 19.22
C LEU A 961 -4.25 21.12 18.39
N SER A 962 -4.08 21.45 17.10
CA SER A 962 -3.10 20.79 16.23
C SER A 962 -2.21 21.79 15.47
N GLN A 963 -0.94 21.45 15.32
CA GLN A 963 0.09 22.37 14.85
C GLN A 963 0.50 22.14 13.39
N HIS A 964 0.15 23.10 12.53
CA HIS A 964 0.43 23.15 11.10
C HIS A 964 1.44 24.26 10.78
N ILE A 965 2.59 24.17 11.43
CA ILE A 965 3.57 25.26 11.60
C ILE A 965 4.75 25.24 10.62
N SER A 966 4.60 24.68 9.42
CA SER A 966 5.69 24.60 8.44
C SER A 966 6.12 26.00 7.96
N THR A 967 7.37 26.18 7.52
CA THR A 967 7.81 27.46 6.93
C THR A 967 6.99 27.75 5.68
N ALA A 968 6.39 28.94 5.56
CA ALA A 968 5.48 29.24 4.45
C ALA A 968 6.14 29.03 3.06
N GLY A 969 5.37 28.54 2.08
CA GLY A 969 5.85 28.16 0.76
C GLY A 969 6.54 26.79 0.72
N HIS A 970 6.37 25.93 1.73
CA HIS A 970 6.99 24.58 1.76
C HIS A 970 5.95 23.44 1.88
N GLU A 971 4.68 23.75 2.16
CA GLU A 971 3.56 22.79 2.09
C GLU A 971 2.76 22.97 0.80
N ALA A 972 2.71 21.95 -0.05
CA ALA A 972 1.83 21.95 -1.22
C ALA A 972 0.33 21.89 -0.85
N SER A 973 -0.01 21.26 0.28
CA SER A 973 -1.41 21.08 0.74
C SER A 973 -1.46 20.67 2.21
N GLY A 974 -1.25 19.38 2.53
CA GLY A 974 -1.16 18.87 3.90
C GLY A 974 -2.46 18.27 4.46
N THR A 975 -2.85 17.09 3.99
CA THR A 975 -4.08 16.35 4.40
C THR A 975 -4.20 16.03 5.89
N GLY A 976 -3.19 16.29 6.72
CA GLY A 976 -3.28 16.18 8.18
C GLY A 976 -4.22 17.21 8.81
N SER A 977 -4.20 18.46 8.36
CA SER A 977 -5.03 19.55 8.91
C SER A 977 -6.51 19.25 8.72
N MET A 978 -6.87 18.75 7.55
CA MET A 978 -8.23 18.37 7.15
C MET A 978 -8.85 17.35 8.11
N LYS A 979 -8.07 16.36 8.59
CA LYS A 979 -8.55 15.33 9.52
C LYS A 979 -8.81 15.89 10.92
N PHE A 980 -7.91 16.75 11.42
CA PHE A 980 -8.10 17.45 12.68
C PHE A 980 -9.33 18.37 12.60
N LEU A 981 -9.46 19.13 11.51
CA LEU A 981 -10.60 20.01 11.24
C LEU A 981 -11.94 19.26 11.22
N MET A 982 -12.02 18.13 10.51
CA MET A 982 -13.19 17.23 10.50
C MET A 982 -13.61 16.78 11.91
N ASN A 983 -12.62 16.48 12.76
CA ASN A 983 -12.84 16.09 14.16
C ASN A 983 -13.02 17.27 15.12
N GLY A 984 -13.19 18.50 14.61
CA GLY A 984 -13.39 19.72 15.38
C GLY A 984 -12.16 20.16 16.20
N CYS A 985 -10.97 19.62 15.93
CA CYS A 985 -9.74 20.09 16.54
C CYS A 985 -9.35 21.43 15.92
N LEU A 986 -9.02 22.42 16.74
CA LEU A 986 -8.60 23.74 16.26
C LEU A 986 -7.18 23.68 15.71
N LEU A 987 -6.86 24.59 14.80
CA LEU A 987 -5.57 24.62 14.13
C LEU A 987 -4.74 25.82 14.61
N LEU A 988 -3.45 25.59 14.87
CA LEU A 988 -2.44 26.64 14.96
C LEU A 988 -1.50 26.49 13.77
N ALA A 989 -1.43 27.50 12.90
CA ALA A 989 -0.94 27.33 11.55
C ALA A 989 -0.20 28.54 10.99
N THR A 990 0.72 28.29 10.05
CA THR A 990 1.14 29.30 9.08
C THR A 990 0.13 29.40 7.93
N ALA A 991 0.14 30.52 7.21
CA ALA A 991 -0.63 30.70 5.98
C ALA A 991 0.09 29.99 4.81
N ASP A 992 -0.01 28.66 4.75
CA ASP A 992 0.69 27.79 3.79
C ASP A 992 -0.14 26.55 3.41
N GLY A 993 0.02 26.08 2.17
CA GLY A 993 -0.71 24.93 1.63
C GLY A 993 -2.24 25.04 1.82
N SER A 994 -2.84 24.01 2.40
CA SER A 994 -4.29 23.90 2.59
C SER A 994 -4.87 24.85 3.65
N THR A 995 -4.04 25.46 4.51
CA THR A 995 -4.56 26.29 5.62
C THR A 995 -5.27 27.53 5.10
N VAL A 996 -4.82 28.08 3.97
CA VAL A 996 -5.46 29.20 3.24
C VAL A 996 -6.89 28.84 2.81
N GLU A 997 -7.09 27.64 2.27
CA GLU A 997 -8.42 27.18 1.86
C GLU A 997 -9.30 26.84 3.08
N ILE A 998 -8.71 26.43 4.21
CA ILE A 998 -9.45 26.21 5.46
C ILE A 998 -10.02 27.52 6.01
N ILE A 999 -9.26 28.63 6.00
CA ILE A 999 -9.78 29.95 6.41
C ILE A 999 -10.90 30.46 5.49
N GLU A 1000 -10.88 30.16 4.19
CA GLU A 1000 -12.02 30.45 3.29
C GLU A 1000 -13.33 29.78 3.78
N GLU A 1001 -13.27 28.56 4.32
CA GLU A 1001 -14.45 27.78 4.72
C GLU A 1001 -14.94 28.03 6.16
N ILE A 1002 -14.03 28.17 7.13
CA ILE A 1002 -14.37 28.31 8.56
C ILE A 1002 -14.31 29.76 9.07
N GLY A 1003 -13.65 30.68 8.34
CA GLY A 1003 -13.39 32.05 8.78
C GLY A 1003 -12.16 32.18 9.70
N GLU A 1004 -11.44 33.30 9.56
CA GLU A 1004 -10.14 33.53 10.21
C GLU A 1004 -10.21 33.49 11.74
N ASP A 1005 -11.31 33.99 12.32
CA ASP A 1005 -11.57 34.00 13.77
C ASP A 1005 -11.57 32.61 14.43
N ASN A 1006 -11.68 31.53 13.65
CA ASN A 1006 -11.73 30.14 14.12
C ASN A 1006 -10.37 29.41 14.03
N MET A 1007 -9.28 30.08 13.63
CA MET A 1007 -7.92 29.50 13.53
C MET A 1007 -6.85 30.42 14.13
N PHE A 1008 -5.78 29.83 14.70
CA PHE A 1008 -4.67 30.58 15.29
C PHE A 1008 -3.52 30.72 14.27
N LEU A 1009 -3.57 31.78 13.46
CA LEU A 1009 -2.56 32.09 12.45
C LEU A 1009 -1.34 32.84 13.02
N PHE A 1010 -0.15 32.57 12.48
CA PHE A 1010 1.09 33.29 12.79
C PHE A 1010 2.13 33.16 11.67
N GLY A 1011 3.27 33.84 11.85
CA GLY A 1011 4.46 33.69 11.02
C GLY A 1011 4.45 34.48 9.71
N ALA A 1012 5.59 34.46 9.02
CA ALA A 1012 5.77 35.10 7.73
C ALA A 1012 4.88 34.49 6.63
N LYS A 1013 4.39 35.34 5.72
CA LYS A 1013 3.67 34.94 4.50
C LYS A 1013 4.66 34.47 3.43
N VAL A 1014 4.19 33.65 2.49
CA VAL A 1014 4.99 33.04 1.41
C VAL A 1014 5.91 34.05 0.69
N HIS A 1015 5.39 35.25 0.36
CA HIS A 1015 6.14 36.29 -0.36
C HIS A 1015 7.17 37.04 0.51
N GLU A 1016 7.09 36.94 1.84
CA GLU A 1016 8.02 37.58 2.77
C GLU A 1016 9.25 36.70 3.04
N VAL A 1017 9.10 35.37 2.90
CA VAL A 1017 10.15 34.37 3.19
C VAL A 1017 11.48 34.62 2.44
N PRO A 1018 11.51 34.92 1.13
CA PRO A 1018 12.77 35.20 0.43
C PRO A 1018 13.49 36.43 1.00
N THR A 1019 12.76 37.52 1.24
CA THR A 1019 13.32 38.76 1.78
C THR A 1019 13.78 38.62 3.24
N LEU A 1020 13.15 37.76 4.04
CA LEU A 1020 13.62 37.44 5.38
C LEU A 1020 14.92 36.63 5.36
N ARG A 1021 15.04 35.66 4.44
CA ARG A 1021 16.27 34.88 4.20
C ARG A 1021 17.43 35.77 3.74
N GLU A 1022 17.19 36.70 2.82
CA GLU A 1022 18.20 37.67 2.35
C GLU A 1022 18.70 38.60 3.46
N LYS A 1023 17.80 39.04 4.37
CA LYS A 1023 18.14 39.93 5.49
C LYS A 1023 18.99 39.23 6.56
N GLY A 1024 18.78 37.93 6.79
CA GLY A 1024 19.58 37.11 7.70
C GLY A 1024 19.84 37.77 9.06
N SER A 1025 21.10 37.79 9.49
CA SER A 1025 21.57 38.35 10.77
C SER A 1025 21.32 39.84 11.01
N THR A 1026 20.81 40.61 10.04
CA THR A 1026 20.30 41.96 10.31
C THR A 1026 18.96 41.95 11.06
N ILE A 1027 18.24 40.83 11.05
CA ILE A 1027 17.03 40.63 11.84
C ILE A 1027 17.44 40.31 13.28
N LYS A 1028 17.12 41.23 14.20
CA LYS A 1028 17.32 41.02 15.63
C LYS A 1028 16.35 39.94 16.14
N VAL A 1029 16.85 38.74 16.43
CA VAL A 1029 16.05 37.66 17.01
C VAL A 1029 15.49 38.04 18.38
N PRO A 1030 14.29 37.54 18.76
CA PRO A 1030 13.71 37.77 20.09
C PRO A 1030 14.62 37.25 21.21
N LEU A 1031 14.67 37.96 22.34
CA LEU A 1031 15.48 37.56 23.49
C LEU A 1031 15.02 36.20 24.07
N GLN A 1032 13.72 35.91 23.96
CA GLN A 1032 13.11 34.64 24.34
C GLN A 1032 13.69 33.49 23.50
N PHE A 1033 13.86 33.69 22.19
CA PHE A 1033 14.43 32.69 21.28
C PHE A 1033 15.91 32.41 21.61
N ALA A 1034 16.71 33.46 21.72
CA ALA A 1034 18.12 33.35 22.09
C ALA A 1034 18.32 32.66 23.45
N ARG A 1035 17.43 32.92 24.43
CA ARG A 1035 17.43 32.25 25.74
C ARG A 1035 17.19 30.75 25.63
N VAL A 1036 16.18 30.30 24.88
CA VAL A 1036 15.88 28.86 24.77
C VAL A 1036 16.90 28.08 23.94
N VAL A 1037 17.41 28.65 22.84
CA VAL A 1037 18.51 28.05 22.06
C VAL A 1037 19.76 27.91 22.92
N ARG A 1038 20.06 28.93 23.75
CA ARG A 1038 21.15 28.87 24.72
C ARG A 1038 20.93 27.82 25.81
N MET A 1039 19.72 27.63 26.35
CA MET A 1039 19.45 26.56 27.33
C MET A 1039 19.77 25.17 26.77
N VAL A 1040 19.46 24.93 25.49
CA VAL A 1040 19.83 23.67 24.80
C VAL A 1040 21.35 23.58 24.60
N ARG A 1041 22.00 24.66 24.09
CA ARG A 1041 23.45 24.69 23.84
C ARG A 1041 24.31 24.60 25.11
N ASP A 1042 23.86 25.17 26.23
CA ASP A 1042 24.58 25.17 27.51
C ASP A 1042 24.35 23.85 28.29
N GLY A 1043 23.63 22.88 27.69
CA GLY A 1043 23.48 21.52 28.24
C GLY A 1043 22.43 21.37 29.34
N TYR A 1044 21.47 22.29 29.48
CA TYR A 1044 20.45 22.24 30.55
C TYR A 1044 19.61 20.94 30.52
N PHE A 1045 19.42 20.36 29.33
CA PHE A 1045 18.73 19.09 29.08
C PHE A 1045 19.70 17.91 28.82
N GLY A 1046 20.99 18.06 29.13
CA GLY A 1046 22.03 17.10 28.78
C GLY A 1046 22.45 17.14 27.31
N PHE A 1047 23.29 16.18 26.90
CA PHE A 1047 23.73 15.96 25.50
C PHE A 1047 24.30 17.21 24.79
N GLN A 1048 25.06 18.03 25.53
CA GLN A 1048 25.56 19.34 25.10
C GLN A 1048 26.23 19.33 23.71
N ASP A 1049 27.27 18.51 23.52
CA ASP A 1049 28.02 18.44 22.26
C ASP A 1049 27.18 17.91 21.09
N TYR A 1050 26.22 17.03 21.38
CA TYR A 1050 25.34 16.42 20.37
C TYR A 1050 24.35 17.44 19.80
N PHE A 1051 23.75 18.28 20.67
CA PHE A 1051 22.81 19.33 20.26
C PHE A 1051 23.47 20.61 19.74
N LYS A 1052 24.78 20.82 19.96
CA LYS A 1052 25.51 21.98 19.43
C LYS A 1052 25.24 22.23 17.94
N SER A 1053 25.39 21.18 17.12
CA SER A 1053 25.10 21.21 15.68
C SER A 1053 23.65 21.58 15.30
N LEU A 1054 22.68 21.37 16.19
CA LEU A 1054 21.28 21.74 16.00
C LEU A 1054 21.08 23.24 16.29
N CYS A 1055 21.71 23.75 17.37
CA CYS A 1055 21.71 25.18 17.69
C CYS A 1055 22.45 26.01 16.62
N ASP A 1056 23.58 25.50 16.11
CA ASP A 1056 24.39 26.19 15.10
C ASP A 1056 23.65 26.38 13.75
N ARG A 1057 22.60 25.58 13.48
CA ARG A 1057 21.71 25.74 12.32
C ARG A 1057 20.63 26.81 12.49
N VAL A 1058 20.33 27.25 13.70
CA VAL A 1058 19.27 28.25 13.98
C VAL A 1058 19.80 29.60 14.44
N GLU A 1059 21.12 29.82 14.31
CA GLU A 1059 21.79 31.05 14.68
C GLU A 1059 22.51 31.72 13.50
N GLY A 1060 22.75 33.03 13.64
CA GLY A 1060 23.42 33.82 12.62
C GLY A 1060 22.64 33.86 11.30
N ASN A 1061 23.31 33.56 10.20
CA ASN A 1061 22.70 33.49 8.86
C ASN A 1061 22.16 32.09 8.51
N ASN A 1062 22.21 31.11 9.42
CA ASN A 1062 21.92 29.72 9.10
C ASN A 1062 20.43 29.33 9.20
N ASP A 1063 19.59 30.18 9.83
CA ASP A 1063 18.16 29.92 10.06
C ASP A 1063 17.30 30.02 8.78
N TYR A 1064 17.54 29.09 7.85
CA TYR A 1064 16.86 29.01 6.57
C TYR A 1064 15.34 28.78 6.69
N TYR A 1065 14.88 28.26 7.82
CA TYR A 1065 13.47 27.93 8.09
C TYR A 1065 12.76 28.98 8.96
N LEU A 1066 13.43 30.09 9.27
CA LEU A 1066 12.87 31.27 9.94
C LEU A 1066 12.29 30.98 11.33
N LEU A 1067 12.93 30.09 12.09
CA LEU A 1067 12.52 29.76 13.46
C LEU A 1067 12.63 30.97 14.39
N GLY A 1068 13.72 31.74 14.30
CA GLY A 1068 13.95 32.93 15.11
C GLY A 1068 13.07 34.10 14.71
N SER A 1069 12.77 34.26 13.41
CA SER A 1069 11.88 35.30 12.90
C SER A 1069 10.42 35.08 13.33
N ASP A 1070 9.91 33.85 13.19
CA ASP A 1070 8.51 33.56 13.52
C ASP A 1070 8.26 33.39 15.03
N PHE A 1071 9.31 33.21 15.85
CA PHE A 1071 9.20 32.81 17.27
C PHE A 1071 8.25 33.68 18.11
N GLU A 1072 8.34 35.01 17.96
CA GLU A 1072 7.50 35.93 18.73
C GLU A 1072 6.02 35.81 18.33
N SER A 1073 5.74 35.74 17.02
CA SER A 1073 4.38 35.54 16.51
C SER A 1073 3.81 34.16 16.88
N TYR A 1074 4.65 33.12 16.90
CA TYR A 1074 4.30 31.77 17.33
C TYR A 1074 3.88 31.74 18.81
N LEU A 1075 4.66 32.38 19.69
CA LEU A 1075 4.30 32.56 21.10
C LEU A 1075 3.01 33.38 21.27
N GLY A 1076 2.79 34.39 20.43
CA GLY A 1076 1.55 35.17 20.39
C GLY A 1076 0.32 34.32 20.07
N ALA A 1077 0.38 33.50 19.01
CA ALA A 1077 -0.70 32.57 18.66
C ALA A 1077 -0.92 31.49 19.74
N GLN A 1078 0.15 30.99 20.37
CA GLN A 1078 0.01 30.07 21.50
C GLN A 1078 -0.68 30.70 22.73
N ALA A 1079 -0.42 31.98 23.00
CA ALA A 1079 -1.12 32.72 24.05
C ALA A 1079 -2.58 33.04 23.68
N ALA A 1080 -2.88 33.26 22.39
CA ALA A 1080 -4.25 33.40 21.89
C ALA A 1080 -5.05 32.11 22.05
N ALA A 1081 -4.43 30.95 21.79
CA ALA A 1081 -5.02 29.63 22.02
C ALA A 1081 -5.30 29.38 23.52
N ASP A 1082 -4.36 29.69 24.42
CA ASP A 1082 -4.60 29.61 25.87
C ASP A 1082 -5.79 30.49 26.30
N LYS A 1083 -5.86 31.74 25.81
CA LYS A 1083 -6.98 32.66 26.11
C LYS A 1083 -8.32 32.13 25.60
N ALA A 1084 -8.35 31.52 24.42
CA ALA A 1084 -9.54 30.92 23.86
C ALA A 1084 -9.98 29.65 24.61
N PHE A 1085 -9.04 28.82 25.08
CA PHE A 1085 -9.33 27.57 25.79
C PHE A 1085 -9.97 27.79 27.17
N ILE A 1086 -9.70 28.92 27.82
CA ILE A 1086 -10.36 29.32 29.07
C ILE A 1086 -11.87 29.58 28.83
N ASP A 1087 -12.22 30.13 27.67
CA ASP A 1087 -13.60 30.39 27.24
C ASP A 1087 -14.17 29.14 26.55
N LYS A 1088 -14.70 28.21 27.37
CA LYS A 1088 -15.21 26.91 26.90
C LYS A 1088 -16.33 27.04 25.87
N GLU A 1089 -17.20 28.04 25.98
CA GLU A 1089 -18.29 28.26 25.03
C GLU A 1089 -17.73 28.72 23.68
N LYS A 1090 -16.81 29.69 23.68
CA LYS A 1090 -16.13 30.12 22.45
C LYS A 1090 -15.36 28.96 21.82
N TRP A 1091 -14.56 28.22 22.60
CA TRP A 1091 -13.78 27.09 22.10
C TRP A 1091 -14.66 26.02 21.46
N THR A 1092 -15.78 25.68 22.11
CA THR A 1092 -16.73 24.66 21.60
C THR A 1092 -17.42 25.15 20.33
N ARG A 1093 -17.82 26.43 20.26
CA ARG A 1093 -18.34 27.03 19.03
C ARG A 1093 -17.34 26.99 17.88
N MET A 1094 -16.07 27.37 18.11
CA MET A 1094 -15.00 27.28 17.10
C MET A 1094 -14.81 25.82 16.63
N SER A 1095 -14.90 24.86 17.55
CA SER A 1095 -14.77 23.42 17.28
C SER A 1095 -15.92 22.89 16.39
N ILE A 1096 -17.17 23.26 16.68
CA ILE A 1096 -18.33 22.90 15.86
C ILE A 1096 -18.24 23.53 14.45
N LEU A 1097 -17.90 24.82 14.37
CA LEU A 1097 -17.74 25.53 13.09
C LEU A 1097 -16.61 24.93 12.23
N SER A 1098 -15.55 24.40 12.87
CA SER A 1098 -14.47 23.70 12.19
C SER A 1098 -14.97 22.45 11.46
N THR A 1099 -15.71 21.57 12.16
CA THR A 1099 -16.35 20.41 11.52
C THR A 1099 -17.36 20.85 10.46
N ALA A 1100 -18.16 21.89 10.72
CA ALA A 1100 -19.19 22.37 9.80
C ALA A 1100 -18.66 23.03 8.52
N GLY A 1101 -17.39 23.45 8.49
CA GLY A 1101 -16.68 23.90 7.28
C GLY A 1101 -15.76 22.84 6.67
N SER A 1102 -15.78 21.60 7.16
CA SER A 1102 -14.83 20.58 6.69
C SER A 1102 -15.23 19.90 5.37
N GLY A 1103 -16.46 20.12 4.86
CA GLY A 1103 -16.99 19.44 3.66
C GLY A 1103 -16.15 19.60 2.38
N ARG A 1104 -15.54 20.78 2.17
CA ARG A 1104 -14.62 21.03 1.04
C ARG A 1104 -13.42 20.09 0.99
N PHE A 1105 -13.05 19.49 2.12
CA PHE A 1105 -11.89 18.63 2.25
C PHE A 1105 -12.24 17.14 2.26
N SER A 1106 -13.45 16.74 1.83
CA SER A 1106 -13.73 15.35 1.50
C SER A 1106 -13.00 14.93 0.23
N SER A 1107 -12.42 13.72 0.23
CA SER A 1107 -11.84 13.15 -0.99
C SER A 1107 -12.89 12.82 -2.06
N ASP A 1108 -14.18 12.80 -1.72
CA ASP A 1108 -15.27 12.60 -2.68
C ASP A 1108 -15.35 13.79 -3.65
N ARG A 1109 -15.38 15.02 -3.12
CA ARG A 1109 -15.35 16.26 -3.93
C ARG A 1109 -14.08 16.32 -4.80
N THR A 1110 -12.92 15.96 -4.24
CA THR A 1110 -11.66 15.86 -4.99
C THR A 1110 -11.79 14.89 -6.17
N ILE A 1111 -12.34 13.69 -5.96
CA ILE A 1111 -12.52 12.70 -7.03
C ILE A 1111 -13.56 13.13 -8.06
N GLN A 1112 -14.64 13.79 -7.65
CA GLN A 1112 -15.61 14.36 -8.58
C GLN A 1112 -14.96 15.38 -9.51
N ASP A 1113 -14.14 16.30 -8.96
CA ASP A 1113 -13.37 17.26 -9.76
C ASP A 1113 -12.40 16.57 -10.73
N TYR A 1114 -11.75 15.46 -10.34
CA TYR A 1114 -10.89 14.69 -11.26
C TYR A 1114 -11.71 13.95 -12.33
N ALA A 1115 -12.84 13.35 -11.98
CA ALA A 1115 -13.70 12.60 -12.90
C ALA A 1115 -14.24 13.50 -14.01
N GLU A 1116 -14.76 14.68 -13.65
CA GLU A 1116 -15.33 15.64 -14.59
C GLU A 1116 -14.26 16.40 -15.41
N LYS A 1117 -13.22 16.92 -14.76
CA LYS A 1117 -12.31 17.93 -15.37
C LYS A 1117 -10.98 17.38 -15.88
N THR A 1118 -10.66 16.13 -15.55
CA THR A 1118 -9.39 15.48 -15.89
C THR A 1118 -9.59 14.18 -16.68
N TRP A 1119 -10.37 13.23 -16.14
CA TRP A 1119 -10.43 11.86 -16.68
C TRP A 1119 -11.59 11.64 -17.66
N GLY A 1120 -12.71 12.35 -17.51
CA GLY A 1120 -13.93 12.14 -18.29
C GLY A 1120 -14.52 10.75 -18.07
N ILE A 1121 -14.72 10.38 -16.80
CA ILE A 1121 -15.36 9.11 -16.40
C ILE A 1121 -16.70 9.38 -15.71
N GLU A 1122 -17.62 8.43 -15.81
CA GLU A 1122 -18.94 8.46 -15.18
C GLU A 1122 -19.11 7.27 -14.22
N PRO A 1123 -19.98 7.36 -13.19
CA PRO A 1123 -20.34 6.21 -12.35
C PRO A 1123 -20.97 5.08 -13.16
N CYS A 1124 -20.72 3.81 -12.78
CA CYS A 1124 -21.04 2.63 -13.60
C CYS A 1124 -21.70 1.48 -12.83
#